data_AF-H6RL14-F1
#
_entry.id   AF-H6RL14-F1
#
_cell.length_a   1.000
_cell.length_b   1.000
_cell.length_c   1.000
_cell.angle_alpha   90.00
_cell.angle_beta   90.00
_cell.angle_gamma   90.00
#
_symmetry.space_group_name_H-M   'P 1'
#
loop_
_entity.id
_entity.type
_entity.pdbx_description
1 polymer ?
#
loop_
_entity_poly.entity_id
_entity_poly.type
_entity_poly.pdbx_seq_one_letter_code
_entity_poly.pdbx_strand_id
1 'polypeptide(L)'
;MRVSRGVIVSLIVAGLLAVPVVSVTLGQGEPGRVVALDLQGVDTAVVAEAPGGLVVASAVEGNGSTGQAPGAPPEMMPTDAAPAVLTGKVSTDEFSAVGFTWDAASADGVVVQARVREEDGWTEWFAVPQSDDGPDAGTESARRAAGRSATELLVTAEADAIQIRADAATGTQPEGLKAVLVDPGEVAAAAIPVDSAGAAPGVISRAEWGGSTPTGDCAPEYASELKAAVVHHTAGSNDYTADRSAGIVRAIWLYHTSDTGRGWCDIGYNALVDRFGQIFEGAAGGLRRPVIGAHAGGFNTSTFGISALGTYSTVAAPAAMTDAISEMIAWKFAAAGIDPRGTTQLTSGGYTSKFPAGTKVTLPVIVGHRDVGQTSCPGDQLYGRMGSMRAQVAELVAAASRDLVRTVEDPTVFVVSGSSKYVVGDQATLSSLSPLGPVGFVSQQYLDRRTTVSRMSRVVLSPEGTVYFIDSGIRLPFGSCEQVADYGADCASLVRLEQSLVDAFHPGPPVTPVYRTTSGKAFYVTGGVKREVADDASLVAAGLPGHSVTLKESGLADLPYGVPVIRDGLVAQNRSSRAVAVVAGGAVTTVSEEVRVATAWSALPVRGLDDSSMRVLTIGSAPGAVVRESGGSRVFLLTEAGKRVLADPAMVSAGTPVIPAAALALLPDAAPVEAGTFVKGSGAGTVFALRAGQLRMVSSWAGLVALNGGGADPRILSIDQRVADVLPRGAQQLVPGGLVVAPRSSMVYLVNGVAELVPVGSFAVTDELGVSRVSRVSDSDVEAYALRSAPVSTVVECAGTRYLGLGGKLYRFGATAGTHYPALPVTSLDALTCAALPKAPGELTRFLRAGDGTIHYIDNGLKRAIPSYGQYQAMGGTVANTIQVSGYALSLIPTGPRWGEPSTATAAATPAPAPTSPSSPAPSTATGTATPAPAPTSPSSPAPTAEPAPDTTSPPSATSGVATPAP
;
A
#
# COMPACT_ATOMS: atom_id res chain seq x y z
N MET A 1 -7.29 -57.03 9.02
CA MET A 1 -6.19 -57.73 8.27
C MET A 1 -6.77 -58.47 7.06
N ARG A 2 -6.64 -57.91 5.85
CA ARG A 2 -6.29 -58.59 4.58
C ARG A 2 -6.47 -57.57 3.45
N VAL A 3 -5.39 -57.42 2.68
CA VAL A 3 -5.15 -56.44 1.62
C VAL A 3 -5.24 -57.15 0.28
N SER A 4 -5.80 -56.48 -0.73
CA SER A 4 -5.51 -56.75 -2.16
C SER A 4 -6.02 -55.55 -2.97
N ARG A 5 -5.22 -54.51 -3.25
CA ARG A 5 -4.28 -54.35 -4.38
C ARG A 5 -4.85 -54.83 -5.73
N GLY A 6 -5.37 -53.88 -6.51
CA GLY A 6 -5.50 -53.95 -7.97
C GLY A 6 -4.83 -52.73 -8.59
N VAL A 7 -3.72 -52.95 -9.28
CA VAL A 7 -2.97 -51.95 -10.07
C VAL A 7 -3.64 -51.86 -11.44
N ILE A 8 -4.07 -50.66 -11.85
CA ILE A 8 -4.52 -50.39 -13.23
C ILE A 8 -3.35 -49.73 -13.99
N VAL A 9 -2.94 -50.41 -15.06
CA VAL A 9 -1.96 -49.94 -16.06
C VAL A 9 -2.69 -49.02 -17.04
N SER A 10 -2.23 -47.77 -17.16
CA SER A 10 -2.72 -46.80 -18.14
C SER A 10 -2.21 -47.12 -19.54
N LEU A 11 -3.12 -47.35 -20.48
CA LEU A 11 -2.89 -47.33 -21.93
C LEU A 11 -3.68 -46.14 -22.50
N ILE A 12 -2.96 -45.15 -23.02
CA ILE A 12 -3.49 -43.96 -23.68
C ILE A 12 -3.88 -44.32 -25.12
N VAL A 13 -5.17 -44.19 -25.45
CA VAL A 13 -5.65 -44.05 -26.84
C VAL A 13 -6.57 -42.83 -26.89
N ALA A 14 -6.25 -41.90 -27.78
CA ALA A 14 -7.00 -40.68 -28.04
C ALA A 14 -8.31 -40.99 -28.79
N GLY A 15 -9.43 -40.48 -28.28
CA GLY A 15 -10.74 -40.53 -28.95
C GLY A 15 -11.73 -39.59 -28.26
N LEU A 16 -12.43 -38.78 -29.05
CA LEU A 16 -13.45 -37.79 -28.67
C LEU A 16 -14.28 -38.21 -27.44
N LEU A 17 -14.25 -37.41 -26.37
CA LEU A 17 -15.18 -37.56 -25.25
C LEU A 17 -16.39 -36.64 -25.47
N ALA A 18 -17.45 -37.23 -26.02
CA ALA A 18 -18.80 -36.88 -25.60
C ALA A 18 -18.86 -37.08 -24.08
N VAL A 19 -19.23 -36.03 -23.34
CA VAL A 19 -19.42 -36.12 -21.89
C VAL A 19 -20.49 -37.19 -21.64
N PRO A 20 -20.18 -38.33 -20.99
CA PRO A 20 -21.24 -39.20 -20.55
C PRO A 20 -21.99 -38.43 -19.48
N VAL A 21 -23.27 -38.16 -19.72
CA VAL A 21 -24.19 -37.94 -18.62
C VAL A 21 -24.15 -39.23 -17.82
N VAL A 22 -23.33 -39.26 -16.78
CA VAL A 22 -23.41 -40.28 -15.76
C VAL A 22 -24.74 -40.02 -15.06
N SER A 23 -25.80 -40.63 -15.56
CA SER A 23 -26.97 -40.90 -14.75
C SER A 23 -26.47 -41.82 -13.64
N VAL A 24 -26.09 -41.23 -12.51
CA VAL A 24 -25.93 -41.97 -11.26
C VAL A 24 -27.34 -42.43 -10.93
N THR A 25 -27.70 -43.64 -11.36
CA THR A 25 -28.71 -44.41 -10.65
C THR A 25 -28.17 -44.58 -9.24
N LEU A 26 -28.65 -43.74 -8.31
CA LEU A 26 -28.52 -43.98 -6.89
C LEU A 26 -29.08 -45.39 -6.66
N GLY A 27 -28.19 -46.35 -6.44
CA GLY A 27 -28.60 -47.68 -6.03
C GLY A 27 -29.43 -47.53 -4.77
N GLN A 28 -30.63 -48.09 -4.78
CA GLN A 28 -31.43 -48.15 -3.56
C GLN A 28 -30.64 -49.02 -2.59
N GLY A 29 -30.05 -48.40 -1.57
CA GLY A 29 -29.48 -49.15 -0.44
C GLY A 29 -30.55 -50.05 0.19
N GLU A 30 -30.11 -51.05 0.94
CA GLU A 30 -31.01 -52.01 1.59
C GLU A 30 -32.17 -51.28 2.31
N PRO A 31 -33.43 -51.77 2.17
CA PRO A 31 -34.57 -51.15 2.81
C PRO A 31 -34.42 -51.22 4.33
N GLY A 32 -34.59 -50.08 5.01
CA GLY A 32 -34.58 -50.05 6.47
C GLY A 32 -35.64 -50.97 7.08
N ARG A 33 -35.34 -51.53 8.25
CA ARG A 33 -36.15 -52.54 8.94
C ARG A 33 -36.58 -52.04 10.31
N VAL A 34 -37.83 -52.29 10.66
CA VAL A 34 -38.39 -52.01 11.99
C VAL A 34 -38.93 -53.31 12.58
N VAL A 35 -38.50 -53.66 13.79
CA VAL A 35 -38.90 -54.86 14.51
C VAL A 35 -39.42 -54.47 15.89
N ALA A 36 -40.60 -54.94 16.27
CA ALA A 36 -41.15 -54.72 17.60
C ALA A 36 -41.05 -55.98 18.46
N LEU A 37 -40.50 -55.83 19.67
CA LEU A 37 -40.48 -56.86 20.71
C LEU A 37 -41.54 -56.54 21.74
N ASP A 38 -42.46 -57.48 21.98
CA ASP A 38 -43.43 -57.37 23.08
C ASP A 38 -42.75 -57.56 24.43
N LEU A 39 -42.95 -56.61 25.35
CA LEU A 39 -42.30 -56.58 26.65
C LEU A 39 -43.33 -56.85 27.74
N GLN A 40 -43.19 -57.98 28.45
CA GLN A 40 -44.09 -58.37 29.53
C GLN A 40 -43.37 -59.11 30.65
N GLY A 41 -43.85 -58.93 31.88
CA GLY A 41 -43.37 -59.63 33.06
C GLY A 41 -42.01 -59.19 33.59
N VAL A 42 -41.60 -59.81 34.70
CA VAL A 42 -40.34 -59.54 35.40
C VAL A 42 -39.52 -60.82 35.45
N ASP A 43 -38.37 -60.82 34.80
CA ASP A 43 -37.38 -61.89 34.93
C ASP A 43 -36.66 -61.78 36.28
N THR A 44 -37.08 -62.60 37.23
CA THR A 44 -36.57 -62.59 38.61
C THR A 44 -35.10 -63.02 38.72
N ALA A 45 -34.55 -63.70 37.71
CA ALA A 45 -33.16 -64.14 37.71
C ALA A 45 -32.16 -62.99 37.54
N VAL A 46 -32.60 -61.88 36.93
CA VAL A 46 -31.73 -60.74 36.56
C VAL A 46 -32.02 -59.46 37.37
N VAL A 47 -32.91 -59.52 38.36
CA VAL A 47 -33.25 -58.36 39.22
C VAL A 47 -32.02 -57.78 39.92
N ALA A 48 -31.05 -58.62 40.32
CA ALA A 48 -29.81 -58.16 40.95
C ALA A 48 -28.84 -57.46 39.97
N GLU A 49 -29.01 -57.64 38.66
CA GLU A 49 -28.21 -56.98 37.61
C GLU A 49 -28.84 -55.67 37.10
N ALA A 50 -30.11 -55.43 37.44
CA ALA A 50 -30.86 -54.25 37.02
C ALA A 50 -30.49 -53.03 37.89
N PRO A 51 -30.51 -51.81 37.33
CA PRO A 51 -30.32 -50.58 38.10
C PRO A 51 -31.46 -50.43 39.10
N GLY A 52 -31.31 -49.56 40.10
CA GLY A 52 -32.42 -49.13 40.94
C GLY A 52 -33.55 -48.53 40.09
N GLY A 53 -34.80 -48.65 40.55
CA GLY A 53 -35.95 -48.19 39.79
C GLY A 53 -35.98 -46.68 39.65
N LEU A 54 -36.60 -46.21 38.57
CA LEU A 54 -36.83 -44.79 38.34
C LEU A 54 -38.31 -44.52 38.11
N VAL A 55 -38.86 -43.49 38.74
CA VAL A 55 -40.22 -43.01 38.47
C VAL A 55 -40.22 -41.52 38.24
N VAL A 56 -41.19 -41.05 37.47
CA VAL A 56 -41.51 -39.64 37.31
C VAL A 56 -42.15 -39.15 38.62
N ALA A 57 -41.62 -38.11 39.26
CA ALA A 57 -42.23 -37.54 40.46
C ALA A 57 -43.66 -37.04 40.18
N SER A 58 -44.69 -37.78 40.61
CA SER A 58 -46.07 -37.28 40.57
C SER A 58 -46.24 -36.20 41.64
N ALA A 59 -46.82 -35.06 41.24
CA ALA A 59 -47.30 -34.05 42.18
C ALA A 59 -48.39 -34.69 43.07
N VAL A 60 -48.02 -35.07 44.30
CA VAL A 60 -48.98 -35.54 45.29
C VAL A 60 -49.97 -34.40 45.58
N GLU A 61 -51.26 -34.65 45.33
CA GLU A 61 -52.35 -33.79 45.79
C GLU A 61 -52.26 -33.67 47.32
N GLY A 62 -51.90 -32.48 47.81
CA GLY A 62 -51.69 -32.23 49.24
C GLY A 62 -51.63 -30.75 49.60
N ASN A 63 -52.82 -30.14 49.66
CA ASN A 63 -53.21 -28.96 50.46
C ASN A 63 -52.23 -27.76 50.60
N GLY A 64 -52.51 -26.71 49.83
CA GLY A 64 -52.26 -25.27 50.09
C GLY A 64 -51.02 -24.83 50.88
N SER A 65 -50.03 -24.25 50.19
CA SER A 65 -49.34 -22.98 50.55
C SER A 65 -48.09 -22.75 49.68
N THR A 66 -48.17 -21.73 48.81
CA THR A 66 -47.13 -20.91 48.17
C THR A 66 -45.66 -21.36 48.22
N GLY A 67 -45.05 -21.63 47.05
CA GLY A 67 -43.58 -21.57 46.92
C GLY A 67 -42.87 -22.30 45.77
N GLN A 68 -43.53 -23.05 44.88
CA GLN A 68 -42.84 -23.75 43.77
C GLN A 68 -42.94 -22.95 42.46
N ALA A 69 -41.80 -22.67 41.81
CA ALA A 69 -41.78 -22.05 40.49
C ALA A 69 -42.45 -22.96 39.43
N PRO A 70 -43.29 -22.41 38.53
CA PRO A 70 -43.89 -23.20 37.47
C PRO A 70 -42.84 -23.57 36.41
N GLY A 71 -42.66 -24.86 36.14
CA GLY A 71 -41.87 -25.35 35.00
C GLY A 71 -40.55 -26.07 35.30
N ALA A 72 -40.35 -26.63 36.50
CA ALA A 72 -39.32 -27.65 36.66
C ALA A 72 -39.75 -28.91 35.88
N PRO A 73 -38.88 -29.51 35.03
CA PRO A 73 -39.18 -30.79 34.39
C PRO A 73 -39.42 -31.86 35.48
N PRO A 74 -40.22 -32.89 35.20
CA PRO A 74 -40.39 -33.96 36.17
C PRO A 74 -39.03 -34.62 36.44
N GLU A 75 -38.60 -34.57 37.70
CA GLU A 75 -37.35 -35.20 38.13
C GLU A 75 -37.56 -36.72 38.17
N MET A 76 -36.67 -37.47 37.49
CA MET A 76 -36.62 -38.92 37.63
C MET A 76 -36.07 -39.21 39.02
N MET A 77 -36.92 -39.77 39.89
CA MET A 77 -36.53 -40.10 41.25
C MET A 77 -36.24 -41.59 41.38
N PRO A 78 -35.19 -41.96 42.11
CA PRO A 78 -34.98 -43.33 42.52
C PRO A 78 -36.22 -43.86 43.25
N THR A 79 -36.62 -45.10 42.94
CA THR A 79 -37.66 -45.82 43.66
C THR A 79 -37.18 -47.21 44.02
N ASP A 80 -37.62 -47.66 45.20
CA ASP A 80 -37.44 -49.03 45.66
C ASP A 80 -38.56 -49.96 45.13
N ALA A 81 -39.46 -49.45 44.29
CA ALA A 81 -40.50 -50.24 43.65
C ALA A 81 -39.91 -51.34 42.76
N ALA A 82 -40.56 -52.51 42.79
CA ALA A 82 -40.26 -53.58 41.85
C ALA A 82 -40.55 -53.11 40.41
N PRO A 83 -39.74 -53.51 39.42
CA PRO A 83 -39.95 -53.11 38.04
C PRO A 83 -41.30 -53.61 37.54
N ALA A 84 -41.99 -52.79 36.74
CA ALA A 84 -43.23 -53.17 36.08
C ALA A 84 -42.94 -54.17 34.94
N VAL A 85 -41.79 -54.01 34.28
CA VAL A 85 -41.21 -54.98 33.33
C VAL A 85 -39.71 -55.06 33.53
N LEU A 86 -39.15 -56.26 33.52
CA LEU A 86 -37.70 -56.47 33.46
C LEU A 86 -37.40 -57.67 32.58
N THR A 87 -36.65 -57.47 31.50
CA THR A 87 -36.24 -58.55 30.61
C THR A 87 -34.91 -59.17 31.06
N GLY A 88 -34.70 -60.44 30.72
CA GLY A 88 -33.35 -60.98 30.56
C GLY A 88 -32.60 -60.29 29.41
N LYS A 89 -31.37 -60.74 29.14
CA LYS A 89 -30.59 -60.30 27.98
C LYS A 89 -31.18 -60.95 26.71
N VAL A 90 -31.79 -60.15 25.84
CA VAL A 90 -32.47 -60.60 24.62
C VAL A 90 -31.55 -60.37 23.42
N SER A 91 -31.13 -61.44 22.73
CA SER A 91 -30.42 -61.32 21.45
C SER A 91 -31.39 -61.01 20.31
N THR A 92 -30.96 -60.16 19.39
CA THR A 92 -31.75 -59.64 18.28
C THR A 92 -30.90 -59.68 17.00
N ASP A 93 -31.51 -59.37 15.86
CA ASP A 93 -30.71 -58.90 14.72
C ASP A 93 -30.12 -57.52 15.05
N GLU A 94 -29.11 -57.09 14.30
CA GLU A 94 -28.50 -55.77 14.47
C GLU A 94 -29.52 -54.65 14.30
N PHE A 95 -29.47 -53.66 15.18
CA PHE A 95 -30.28 -52.44 15.13
C PHE A 95 -29.45 -51.23 15.52
N SER A 96 -29.70 -50.08 14.88
CA SER A 96 -28.97 -48.83 15.11
C SER A 96 -29.74 -47.84 15.99
N ALA A 97 -31.01 -48.11 16.29
CA ALA A 97 -31.76 -47.35 17.28
C ALA A 97 -32.87 -48.18 17.92
N VAL A 98 -33.27 -47.83 19.14
CA VAL A 98 -34.43 -48.40 19.81
C VAL A 98 -35.29 -47.30 20.46
N GLY A 99 -36.60 -47.41 20.28
CA GLY A 99 -37.59 -46.60 20.99
C GLY A 99 -38.62 -47.49 21.66
N PHE A 100 -39.39 -46.97 22.60
CA PHE A 100 -40.38 -47.75 23.34
C PHE A 100 -41.76 -47.13 23.23
N THR A 101 -42.78 -47.97 23.11
CA THR A 101 -44.16 -47.52 22.93
C THR A 101 -45.14 -48.32 23.78
N TRP A 102 -46.21 -47.69 24.28
CA TRP A 102 -47.28 -48.34 25.05
C TRP A 102 -48.62 -47.62 24.84
N ASP A 103 -49.73 -48.23 25.27
CA ASP A 103 -51.02 -47.54 25.32
C ASP A 103 -50.98 -46.45 26.40
N ALA A 104 -51.17 -45.19 26.01
CA ALA A 104 -51.08 -44.05 26.92
C ALA A 104 -52.07 -44.14 28.10
N ALA A 105 -53.23 -44.80 27.92
CA ALA A 105 -54.23 -44.91 28.98
C ALA A 105 -53.91 -46.02 30.01
N SER A 106 -52.92 -46.87 29.73
CA SER A 106 -52.66 -48.08 30.52
C SER A 106 -51.77 -47.87 31.75
N ALA A 107 -50.89 -46.86 31.71
CA ALA A 107 -49.98 -46.57 32.81
C ALA A 107 -49.44 -45.13 32.74
N ASP A 108 -49.41 -44.48 33.90
CA ASP A 108 -48.84 -43.15 34.09
C ASP A 108 -47.39 -43.21 34.58
N GLY A 109 -46.61 -42.19 34.24
CA GLY A 109 -45.23 -42.01 34.74
C GLY A 109 -44.30 -43.15 34.36
N VAL A 110 -44.45 -43.70 33.15
CA VAL A 110 -43.63 -44.81 32.65
C VAL A 110 -42.22 -44.32 32.36
N VAL A 111 -41.23 -44.92 33.02
CA VAL A 111 -39.81 -44.69 32.77
C VAL A 111 -39.21 -45.96 32.22
N VAL A 112 -38.56 -45.86 31.06
CA VAL A 112 -37.84 -46.99 30.46
C VAL A 112 -36.35 -46.77 30.63
N GLN A 113 -35.67 -47.80 31.15
CA GLN A 113 -34.22 -47.91 31.13
C GLN A 113 -33.82 -49.07 30.22
N ALA A 114 -32.80 -48.87 29.40
CA ALA A 114 -32.28 -49.90 28.50
C ALA A 114 -30.76 -49.91 28.51
N ARG A 115 -30.18 -51.11 28.42
CA ARG A 115 -28.78 -51.31 28.01
C ARG A 115 -28.75 -52.21 26.79
N VAL A 116 -27.80 -51.99 25.92
CA VAL A 116 -27.65 -52.74 24.67
C VAL A 116 -26.28 -53.43 24.63
N ARG A 117 -26.12 -54.43 23.78
CA ARG A 117 -24.81 -55.02 23.48
C ARG A 117 -24.36 -54.53 22.12
N GLU A 118 -23.19 -53.91 22.11
CA GLU A 118 -22.48 -53.43 20.93
C GLU A 118 -21.16 -54.23 20.79
N GLU A 119 -20.32 -53.91 19.80
CA GLU A 119 -19.06 -54.64 19.52
C GLU A 119 -18.17 -54.81 20.76
N ASP A 120 -18.09 -53.76 21.59
CA ASP A 120 -17.27 -53.72 22.81
C ASP A 120 -17.94 -54.33 24.06
N GLY A 121 -19.15 -54.87 23.92
CA GLY A 121 -19.90 -55.52 25.00
C GLY A 121 -21.17 -54.78 25.43
N TRP A 122 -21.63 -55.04 26.65
CA TRP A 122 -22.84 -54.40 27.18
C TRP A 122 -22.58 -52.97 27.62
N THR A 123 -23.43 -52.05 27.19
CA THR A 123 -23.41 -50.65 27.64
C THR A 123 -23.81 -50.55 29.12
N GLU A 124 -23.60 -49.36 29.68
CA GLU A 124 -24.32 -48.96 30.89
C GLU A 124 -25.83 -48.84 30.62
N TRP A 125 -26.62 -48.73 31.69
CA TRP A 125 -28.06 -48.54 31.60
C TRP A 125 -28.39 -47.08 31.31
N PHE A 126 -29.11 -46.82 30.22
CA PHE A 126 -29.59 -45.50 29.86
C PHE A 126 -31.06 -45.35 30.21
N ALA A 127 -31.45 -44.24 30.84
CA ALA A 127 -32.84 -43.84 30.90
C ALA A 127 -33.25 -43.24 29.56
N VAL A 128 -34.31 -43.76 28.95
CA VAL A 128 -34.84 -43.31 27.67
C VAL A 128 -36.08 -42.45 27.97
N PRO A 129 -36.00 -41.12 27.81
CA PRO A 129 -37.05 -40.22 28.24
C PRO A 129 -38.32 -40.42 27.42
N GLN A 130 -39.47 -40.33 28.09
CA GLN A 130 -40.76 -40.20 27.42
C GLN A 130 -40.75 -38.93 26.56
N SER A 131 -41.31 -39.03 25.35
CA SER A 131 -41.40 -37.91 24.42
C SER A 131 -42.70 -37.14 24.63
N ASP A 132 -42.59 -35.83 24.60
CA ASP A 132 -43.72 -34.89 24.56
C ASP A 132 -44.07 -34.45 23.13
N ASP A 133 -43.32 -34.95 22.14
CA ASP A 133 -43.57 -34.67 20.73
C ASP A 133 -44.80 -35.46 20.27
N GLY A 134 -45.65 -34.83 19.45
CA GLY A 134 -46.75 -35.54 18.81
C GLY A 134 -47.62 -34.67 17.92
N PRO A 135 -48.43 -35.32 17.08
CA PRO A 135 -49.30 -34.64 16.13
C PRO A 135 -50.45 -33.91 16.85
N ASP A 136 -50.86 -32.78 16.27
CA ASP A 136 -51.99 -32.01 16.81
C ASP A 136 -53.29 -32.86 16.79
N ALA A 137 -54.12 -32.71 17.83
CA ALA A 137 -55.36 -33.47 17.98
C ALA A 137 -56.31 -33.24 16.77
N GLY A 138 -56.90 -34.32 16.28
CA GLY A 138 -57.83 -34.28 15.13
C GLY A 138 -57.17 -34.42 13.75
N THR A 139 -55.84 -34.41 13.66
CA THR A 139 -55.10 -34.70 12.41
C THR A 139 -55.16 -36.19 12.04
N GLU A 140 -54.88 -36.55 10.78
CA GLU A 140 -54.74 -37.96 10.39
C GLU A 140 -53.56 -38.62 11.10
N SER A 141 -52.44 -37.91 11.26
CA SER A 141 -51.28 -38.39 12.00
C SER A 141 -51.65 -38.76 13.45
N ALA A 142 -52.50 -37.95 14.12
CA ALA A 142 -53.00 -38.27 15.46
C ALA A 142 -53.95 -39.48 15.49
N ARG A 143 -54.78 -39.67 14.44
CA ARG A 143 -55.64 -40.86 14.30
C ARG A 143 -54.82 -42.13 14.15
N ARG A 144 -53.77 -42.11 13.32
CA ARG A 144 -52.86 -43.25 13.12
C ARG A 144 -52.00 -43.57 14.35
N ALA A 145 -51.60 -42.55 15.11
CA ALA A 145 -50.91 -42.74 16.38
C ALA A 145 -51.75 -43.48 17.43
N ALA A 146 -53.08 -43.47 17.28
CA ALA A 146 -54.02 -44.30 18.05
C ALA A 146 -53.86 -44.20 19.59
N GLY A 147 -53.55 -43.00 20.10
CA GLY A 147 -53.41 -42.78 21.55
C GLY A 147 -52.17 -43.43 22.18
N ARG A 148 -51.16 -43.73 21.39
CA ARG A 148 -49.91 -44.34 21.85
C ARG A 148 -48.98 -43.33 22.50
N SER A 149 -48.41 -43.69 23.65
CA SER A 149 -47.27 -43.00 24.25
C SER A 149 -45.96 -43.63 23.78
N ALA A 150 -44.90 -42.82 23.71
CA ALA A 150 -43.61 -43.25 23.19
C ALA A 150 -42.43 -42.55 23.89
N THR A 151 -41.26 -43.18 23.85
CA THR A 151 -39.99 -42.54 24.21
C THR A 151 -39.33 -41.86 23.01
N GLU A 152 -38.34 -41.02 23.28
CA GLU A 152 -37.28 -40.68 22.31
C GLU A 152 -36.50 -41.93 21.88
N LEU A 153 -35.72 -41.80 20.81
CA LEU A 153 -34.86 -42.89 20.31
C LEU A 153 -33.52 -42.90 21.04
N LEU A 154 -33.16 -44.08 21.54
CA LEU A 154 -31.79 -44.39 21.90
C LEU A 154 -31.06 -44.87 20.63
N VAL A 155 -30.15 -44.04 20.11
CA VAL A 155 -29.25 -44.42 19.00
C VAL A 155 -28.13 -45.30 19.54
N THR A 156 -27.83 -46.39 18.86
CA THR A 156 -26.84 -47.41 19.23
C THR A 156 -25.75 -47.53 18.16
N ALA A 157 -24.60 -48.07 18.52
CA ALA A 157 -23.53 -48.43 17.60
C ALA A 157 -23.74 -49.85 17.05
N GLU A 158 -24.84 -50.07 16.33
CA GLU A 158 -25.19 -51.37 15.70
C GLU A 158 -25.31 -52.50 16.73
N ALA A 159 -26.25 -52.35 17.67
CA ALA A 159 -26.46 -53.30 18.75
C ALA A 159 -27.15 -54.59 18.29
N ASP A 160 -26.77 -55.72 18.89
CA ASP A 160 -27.31 -57.06 18.54
C ASP A 160 -27.99 -57.77 19.74
N ALA A 161 -28.09 -57.09 20.88
CA ALA A 161 -28.86 -57.53 22.02
C ALA A 161 -29.33 -56.34 22.87
N ILE A 162 -30.39 -56.56 23.64
CA ILE A 162 -30.97 -55.54 24.51
C ILE A 162 -31.45 -56.13 25.84
N GLN A 163 -31.37 -55.33 26.89
CA GLN A 163 -31.99 -55.60 28.17
C GLN A 163 -32.73 -54.36 28.67
N ILE A 164 -33.96 -54.55 29.14
CA ILE A 164 -34.91 -53.46 29.36
C ILE A 164 -35.49 -53.59 30.76
N ARG A 165 -35.59 -52.45 31.44
CA ARG A 165 -36.36 -52.25 32.66
C ARG A 165 -37.38 -51.16 32.38
N ALA A 166 -38.64 -51.40 32.70
CA ALA A 166 -39.66 -50.36 32.71
C ALA A 166 -40.28 -50.28 34.10
N ASP A 167 -40.39 -49.05 34.60
CA ASP A 167 -41.03 -48.70 35.85
C ASP A 167 -42.26 -47.84 35.53
N ALA A 168 -43.31 -47.93 36.34
CA ALA A 168 -44.52 -47.11 36.21
C ALA A 168 -44.90 -46.56 37.58
N ALA A 169 -45.55 -45.39 37.63
CA ALA A 169 -45.88 -44.72 38.89
C ALA A 169 -46.75 -45.59 39.83
N THR A 170 -47.62 -46.43 39.25
CA THR A 170 -48.51 -47.34 39.98
C THR A 170 -47.93 -48.75 40.17
N GLY A 171 -46.72 -49.01 39.64
CA GLY A 171 -46.11 -50.34 39.58
C GLY A 171 -46.82 -51.32 38.62
N THR A 172 -47.84 -50.85 37.88
CA THR A 172 -48.61 -51.66 36.94
C THR A 172 -47.85 -51.79 35.62
N GLN A 173 -47.84 -52.99 35.04
CA GLN A 173 -47.29 -53.21 33.70
C GLN A 173 -48.07 -52.40 32.65
N PRO A 174 -47.43 -51.51 31.88
CA PRO A 174 -48.08 -50.80 30.78
C PRO A 174 -48.59 -51.77 29.71
N GLU A 175 -49.83 -51.61 29.28
CA GLU A 175 -50.42 -52.45 28.24
C GLU A 175 -49.78 -52.12 26.88
N GLY A 176 -49.47 -53.18 26.11
CA GLY A 176 -48.88 -53.04 24.79
C GLY A 176 -47.46 -52.46 24.78
N LEU A 177 -46.73 -52.51 25.91
CA LEU A 177 -45.34 -52.06 25.96
C LEU A 177 -44.46 -52.85 24.98
N LYS A 178 -43.82 -52.14 24.05
CA LYS A 178 -42.96 -52.70 23.01
C LYS A 178 -41.61 -51.99 22.97
N ALA A 179 -40.54 -52.73 22.70
CA ALA A 179 -39.27 -52.18 22.20
C ALA A 179 -39.30 -52.21 20.67
N VAL A 180 -39.12 -51.06 20.04
CA VAL A 180 -39.13 -50.87 18.59
C VAL A 180 -37.69 -50.69 18.14
N LEU A 181 -37.10 -51.78 17.67
CA LEU A 181 -35.75 -51.84 17.13
C LEU A 181 -35.77 -51.36 15.68
N VAL A 182 -34.86 -50.46 15.33
CA VAL A 182 -34.79 -49.82 14.03
C VAL A 182 -33.39 -49.99 13.45
N ASP A 183 -33.34 -50.57 12.26
CA ASP A 183 -32.20 -50.56 11.37
C ASP A 183 -32.52 -49.62 10.19
N PRO A 184 -31.80 -48.50 10.02
CA PRO A 184 -32.04 -47.57 8.91
C PRO A 184 -31.68 -48.16 7.53
N GLY A 185 -30.99 -49.30 7.47
CA GLY A 185 -30.42 -49.86 6.25
C GLY A 185 -29.25 -49.02 5.72
N GLU A 186 -28.71 -49.40 4.56
CA GLU A 186 -27.65 -48.63 3.94
C GLU A 186 -28.19 -47.31 3.37
N VAL A 187 -27.62 -46.19 3.84
CA VAL A 187 -27.80 -44.86 3.25
C VAL A 187 -26.45 -44.47 2.67
N ALA A 188 -26.40 -44.14 1.37
CA ALA A 188 -25.18 -43.64 0.77
C ALA A 188 -24.71 -42.39 1.54
N ALA A 189 -23.41 -42.28 1.82
CA ALA A 189 -22.85 -41.11 2.46
C ALA A 189 -23.26 -39.87 1.66
N ALA A 190 -24.11 -39.02 2.25
CA ALA A 190 -24.60 -37.83 1.58
C ALA A 190 -23.41 -36.90 1.35
N ALA A 191 -23.04 -36.71 0.07
CA ALA A 191 -22.17 -35.61 -0.30
C ALA A 191 -22.89 -34.32 0.09
N ILE A 192 -22.22 -33.39 0.79
CA ILE A 192 -22.81 -32.09 1.11
C ILE A 192 -23.25 -31.45 -0.21
N PRO A 193 -24.56 -31.28 -0.46
CA PRO A 193 -25.02 -30.74 -1.73
C PRO A 193 -24.65 -29.26 -1.74
N VAL A 194 -23.82 -28.87 -2.71
CA VAL A 194 -23.58 -27.48 -3.02
C VAL A 194 -24.73 -27.02 -3.90
N ASP A 195 -25.91 -26.77 -3.31
CA ASP A 195 -27.02 -26.25 -4.11
C ASP A 195 -26.67 -24.86 -4.63
N SER A 196 -26.72 -24.74 -5.95
CA SER A 196 -26.25 -23.62 -6.76
C SER A 196 -27.25 -22.45 -6.85
N ALA A 197 -28.29 -22.46 -6.02
CA ALA A 197 -29.39 -21.47 -6.03
C ALA A 197 -29.38 -20.51 -4.82
N GLY A 198 -28.22 -19.89 -4.54
CA GLY A 198 -28.06 -18.47 -4.15
C GLY A 198 -28.73 -17.84 -2.91
N ALA A 199 -29.64 -18.49 -2.18
CA ALA A 199 -30.29 -17.84 -1.01
C ALA A 199 -30.65 -18.78 0.15
N ALA A 200 -30.74 -20.10 -0.05
CA ALA A 200 -31.07 -21.05 1.01
C ALA A 200 -29.82 -21.70 1.62
N PRO A 201 -29.84 -22.12 2.90
CA PRO A 201 -28.81 -22.99 3.47
C PRO A 201 -28.66 -24.28 2.66
N GLY A 202 -27.44 -24.84 2.64
CA GLY A 202 -27.24 -26.16 2.04
C GLY A 202 -27.96 -27.21 2.87
N VAL A 203 -28.84 -27.99 2.26
CA VAL A 203 -29.68 -28.99 2.92
C VAL A 203 -29.53 -30.33 2.22
N ILE A 204 -29.32 -31.38 3.01
CA ILE A 204 -29.44 -32.78 2.59
C ILE A 204 -30.93 -33.11 2.49
N SER A 205 -31.39 -33.27 1.26
CA SER A 205 -32.78 -33.53 0.92
C SER A 205 -33.26 -34.90 1.42
N ARG A 206 -34.58 -35.08 1.48
CA ARG A 206 -35.19 -36.37 1.83
C ARG A 206 -34.68 -37.53 0.99
N ALA A 207 -34.53 -37.31 -0.32
CA ALA A 207 -34.04 -38.34 -1.23
C ALA A 207 -32.60 -38.77 -0.90
N GLU A 208 -31.76 -37.84 -0.43
CA GLU A 208 -30.36 -38.12 -0.12
C GLU A 208 -30.17 -38.89 1.19
N TRP A 209 -31.02 -38.66 2.21
CA TRP A 209 -30.99 -39.45 3.44
C TRP A 209 -31.91 -40.69 3.42
N GLY A 210 -32.63 -40.94 2.31
CA GLY A 210 -33.44 -42.15 2.11
C GLY A 210 -34.89 -42.07 2.62
N GLY A 211 -35.43 -40.87 2.79
CA GLY A 211 -36.83 -40.62 3.16
C GLY A 211 -37.77 -40.54 1.96
N SER A 212 -38.96 -41.14 2.08
CA SER A 212 -40.02 -41.05 1.05
C SER A 212 -41.03 -39.95 1.36
N THR A 213 -41.66 -39.35 0.34
CA THR A 213 -42.74 -38.37 0.53
C THR A 213 -44.06 -39.07 0.88
N PRO A 214 -44.72 -38.73 2.02
CA PRO A 214 -46.05 -39.22 2.35
C PRO A 214 -47.12 -38.80 1.32
N THR A 215 -48.13 -39.64 1.09
CA THR A 215 -49.21 -39.40 0.11
C THR A 215 -50.59 -39.75 0.68
N GLY A 216 -51.67 -39.38 -0.03
CA GLY A 216 -53.04 -39.70 0.37
C GLY A 216 -53.48 -38.93 1.62
N ASP A 217 -54.10 -39.61 2.58
CA ASP A 217 -54.56 -39.02 3.84
C ASP A 217 -53.41 -38.47 4.71
N CYS A 218 -52.17 -38.88 4.44
CA CYS A 218 -50.95 -38.37 5.08
C CYS A 218 -50.21 -37.31 4.26
N ALA A 219 -50.83 -36.71 3.24
CA ALA A 219 -50.19 -35.65 2.46
C ALA A 219 -49.78 -34.45 3.36
N PRO A 220 -48.66 -33.75 3.06
CA PRO A 220 -48.19 -32.63 3.86
C PRO A 220 -49.24 -31.52 4.07
N GLU A 221 -49.37 -31.09 5.32
CA GLU A 221 -50.21 -29.97 5.72
C GLU A 221 -49.41 -28.67 5.86
N TYR A 222 -50.06 -27.53 5.60
CA TYR A 222 -49.41 -26.20 5.64
C TYR A 222 -50.21 -25.23 6.50
N ALA A 223 -49.53 -24.51 7.38
CA ALA A 223 -50.13 -23.39 8.10
C ALA A 223 -50.33 -22.19 7.15
N SER A 224 -51.22 -21.26 7.52
CA SER A 224 -51.41 -20.03 6.73
C SER A 224 -50.19 -19.09 6.77
N GLU A 225 -49.41 -19.15 7.86
CA GLU A 225 -48.24 -18.32 8.08
C GLU A 225 -47.25 -19.01 9.03
N LEU A 226 -45.98 -18.58 8.99
CA LEU A 226 -44.97 -18.93 9.99
C LEU A 226 -44.89 -17.81 11.04
N LYS A 227 -44.86 -18.16 12.33
CA LYS A 227 -44.78 -17.20 13.44
C LYS A 227 -43.56 -17.34 14.31
N ALA A 228 -43.06 -18.56 14.50
CA ALA A 228 -41.95 -18.85 15.39
C ALA A 228 -41.15 -20.08 14.95
N ALA A 229 -39.97 -20.26 15.52
CA ALA A 229 -39.18 -21.48 15.43
C ALA A 229 -39.04 -22.12 16.83
N VAL A 230 -39.14 -23.45 16.88
CA VAL A 230 -38.95 -24.24 18.09
C VAL A 230 -37.67 -25.06 17.93
N VAL A 231 -36.71 -24.84 18.81
CA VAL A 231 -35.43 -25.56 18.83
C VAL A 231 -35.55 -26.79 19.72
N HIS A 232 -35.16 -27.92 19.16
CA HIS A 232 -35.20 -29.24 19.79
C HIS A 232 -33.81 -29.86 19.88
N HIS A 233 -33.70 -30.95 20.62
CA HIS A 233 -32.70 -31.98 20.40
C HIS A 233 -33.40 -33.33 20.19
N THR A 234 -32.70 -34.33 19.68
CA THR A 234 -33.28 -35.69 19.57
C THR A 234 -33.04 -36.56 20.81
N ALA A 235 -32.32 -36.03 21.80
CA ALA A 235 -31.94 -36.71 23.05
C ALA A 235 -31.15 -38.03 22.87
N GLY A 236 -30.62 -38.29 21.66
CA GLY A 236 -29.83 -39.48 21.34
C GLY A 236 -28.34 -39.34 21.65
N SER A 237 -27.54 -40.32 21.20
CA SER A 237 -26.09 -40.29 21.32
C SER A 237 -25.46 -39.12 20.55
N ASN A 238 -24.36 -38.58 21.08
CA ASN A 238 -23.50 -37.61 20.40
C ASN A 238 -22.28 -38.27 19.73
N ASP A 239 -22.12 -39.57 19.92
CA ASP A 239 -20.98 -40.35 19.44
C ASP A 239 -21.32 -41.00 18.10
N TYR A 240 -21.23 -40.19 17.05
CA TYR A 240 -21.40 -40.61 15.67
C TYR A 240 -20.51 -39.75 14.76
N THR A 241 -20.15 -40.30 13.59
CA THR A 241 -19.40 -39.60 12.53
C THR A 241 -20.36 -38.93 11.55
N ALA A 242 -19.89 -37.94 10.80
CA ALA A 242 -20.73 -37.16 9.88
C ALA A 242 -21.42 -38.03 8.80
N ASP A 243 -20.77 -39.10 8.35
CA ASP A 243 -21.34 -40.05 7.40
C ASP A 243 -22.50 -40.88 7.96
N ARG A 244 -22.61 -41.02 9.29
CA ARG A 244 -23.71 -41.73 9.96
C ARG A 244 -24.94 -40.86 10.22
N SER A 245 -24.83 -39.53 10.12
CA SER A 245 -25.92 -38.59 10.40
C SER A 245 -27.19 -38.87 9.57
N ALA A 246 -27.03 -39.18 8.28
CA ALA A 246 -28.16 -39.49 7.39
C ALA A 246 -28.92 -40.77 7.82
N GLY A 247 -28.18 -41.80 8.26
CA GLY A 247 -28.76 -43.03 8.80
C GLY A 247 -29.55 -42.79 10.09
N ILE A 248 -29.04 -41.92 10.98
CA ILE A 248 -29.75 -41.53 12.20
C ILE A 248 -31.07 -40.82 11.87
N VAL A 249 -31.06 -39.86 10.92
CA VAL A 249 -32.28 -39.18 10.47
C VAL A 249 -33.30 -40.17 9.90
N ARG A 250 -32.84 -41.14 9.10
CA ARG A 250 -33.69 -42.20 8.55
C ARG A 250 -34.27 -43.11 9.64
N ALA A 251 -33.49 -43.45 10.67
CA ALA A 251 -33.98 -44.23 11.82
C ALA A 251 -35.08 -43.49 12.59
N ILE A 252 -34.91 -42.18 12.82
CA ILE A 252 -35.95 -41.32 13.42
C ILE A 252 -37.22 -41.35 12.57
N TRP A 253 -37.09 -41.18 11.26
CA TRP A 253 -38.23 -41.23 10.35
C TRP A 253 -38.96 -42.59 10.39
N LEU A 254 -38.23 -43.71 10.35
CA LEU A 254 -38.81 -45.07 10.41
C LEU A 254 -39.53 -45.31 11.75
N TYR A 255 -38.96 -44.87 12.86
CA TYR A 255 -39.60 -44.97 14.16
C TYR A 255 -40.87 -44.14 14.25
N HIS A 256 -40.83 -42.90 13.74
CA HIS A 256 -41.99 -42.01 13.78
C HIS A 256 -43.14 -42.56 12.91
N THR A 257 -42.83 -43.13 11.75
CA THR A 257 -43.84 -43.50 10.76
C THR A 257 -44.35 -44.94 10.83
N SER A 258 -43.56 -45.85 11.40
CA SER A 258 -43.95 -47.26 11.49
C SER A 258 -45.18 -47.46 12.39
N ASP A 259 -46.07 -48.39 12.00
CA ASP A 259 -47.30 -48.71 12.74
C ASP A 259 -47.02 -49.23 14.16
N THR A 260 -45.87 -49.89 14.36
CA THR A 260 -45.39 -50.39 15.65
C THR A 260 -44.58 -49.36 16.44
N GLY A 261 -44.05 -48.34 15.78
CA GLY A 261 -43.44 -47.16 16.40
C GLY A 261 -44.50 -46.14 16.77
N ARG A 262 -44.35 -44.89 16.34
CA ARG A 262 -45.32 -43.83 16.68
C ARG A 262 -46.54 -43.75 15.74
N GLY A 263 -46.49 -44.38 14.58
CA GLY A 263 -47.59 -44.39 13.60
C GLY A 263 -47.89 -43.04 12.94
N TRP A 264 -47.02 -42.05 13.06
CA TRP A 264 -47.22 -40.72 12.49
C TRP A 264 -47.18 -40.74 10.96
N CYS A 265 -47.72 -39.70 10.34
CA CYS A 265 -47.66 -39.55 8.89
C CYS A 265 -46.24 -39.27 8.35
N ASP A 266 -45.36 -38.66 9.17
CA ASP A 266 -43.98 -38.35 8.78
C ASP A 266 -43.08 -38.14 10.01
N ILE A 267 -41.79 -37.85 9.77
CA ILE A 267 -40.86 -37.34 10.80
C ILE A 267 -41.39 -36.02 11.38
N GLY A 268 -41.25 -35.84 12.71
CA GLY A 268 -41.92 -34.76 13.43
C GLY A 268 -41.33 -33.38 13.21
N TYR A 269 -40.02 -33.31 12.97
CA TYR A 269 -39.27 -32.05 12.82
C TYR A 269 -39.29 -31.57 11.37
N ASN A 270 -39.30 -30.26 11.14
CA ASN A 270 -39.18 -29.71 9.79
C ASN A 270 -37.75 -29.78 9.27
N ALA A 271 -36.75 -29.63 10.15
CA ALA A 271 -35.34 -29.81 9.82
C ALA A 271 -34.58 -30.44 10.99
N LEU A 272 -33.47 -31.11 10.69
CA LEU A 272 -32.56 -31.66 11.69
C LEU A 272 -31.14 -31.17 11.40
N VAL A 273 -30.34 -30.95 12.44
CA VAL A 273 -28.96 -30.46 12.32
C VAL A 273 -28.04 -31.35 13.15
N ASP A 274 -26.98 -31.84 12.55
CA ASP A 274 -25.98 -32.64 13.26
C ASP A 274 -24.88 -31.81 13.93
N ARG A 275 -24.03 -32.46 14.72
CA ARG A 275 -22.91 -31.81 15.43
C ARG A 275 -21.85 -31.20 14.52
N PHE A 276 -21.86 -31.54 13.23
CA PHE A 276 -20.92 -31.07 12.21
C PHE A 276 -21.47 -29.91 11.38
N GLY A 277 -22.74 -29.53 11.59
CA GLY A 277 -23.41 -28.44 10.88
C GLY A 277 -24.11 -28.87 9.59
N GLN A 278 -24.30 -30.17 9.34
CA GLN A 278 -25.11 -30.66 8.23
C GLN A 278 -26.60 -30.48 8.55
N ILE A 279 -27.35 -29.88 7.62
CA ILE A 279 -28.79 -29.65 7.75
C ILE A 279 -29.53 -30.69 6.92
N PHE A 280 -30.50 -31.38 7.50
CA PHE A 280 -31.33 -32.38 6.85
C PHE A 280 -32.77 -31.87 6.72
N GLU A 281 -33.38 -32.05 5.55
CA GLU A 281 -34.80 -31.81 5.35
C GLU A 281 -35.61 -32.86 6.13
N GLY A 282 -36.41 -32.42 7.10
CA GLY A 282 -37.32 -33.28 7.86
C GLY A 282 -38.65 -33.42 7.13
N ALA A 283 -39.76 -33.04 7.77
CA ALA A 283 -41.13 -33.18 7.29
C ALA A 283 -41.31 -32.77 5.81
N ALA A 284 -41.95 -33.64 5.04
CA ALA A 284 -42.18 -33.46 3.60
C ALA A 284 -43.10 -32.26 3.31
N GLY A 285 -43.03 -31.73 2.09
CA GLY A 285 -43.77 -30.53 1.68
C GLY A 285 -42.87 -29.32 1.40
N GLY A 286 -41.56 -29.45 1.63
CA GLY A 286 -40.56 -28.49 1.18
C GLY A 286 -40.35 -27.32 2.14
N LEU A 287 -39.07 -27.02 2.40
CA LEU A 287 -38.65 -26.07 3.43
C LEU A 287 -39.04 -24.60 3.19
N ARG A 288 -39.44 -24.23 1.97
CA ARG A 288 -39.92 -22.87 1.65
C ARG A 288 -41.34 -22.59 2.15
N ARG A 289 -42.12 -23.64 2.46
CA ARG A 289 -43.50 -23.52 2.92
C ARG A 289 -43.59 -23.71 4.44
N PRO A 290 -44.65 -23.20 5.09
CA PRO A 290 -44.90 -23.41 6.51
C PRO A 290 -45.51 -24.80 6.76
N VAL A 291 -44.74 -25.85 6.52
CA VAL A 291 -45.14 -27.26 6.75
C VAL A 291 -45.44 -27.47 8.23
N ILE A 292 -46.58 -28.09 8.55
CA ILE A 292 -46.96 -28.45 9.92
C ILE A 292 -46.29 -29.77 10.29
N GLY A 293 -45.46 -29.75 11.34
CA GLY A 293 -44.80 -30.94 11.88
C GLY A 293 -45.58 -31.61 13.02
N ALA A 294 -44.89 -32.46 13.78
CA ALA A 294 -45.38 -33.12 14.99
C ALA A 294 -44.36 -33.03 16.14
N HIS A 295 -43.58 -31.94 16.17
CA HIS A 295 -42.44 -31.75 17.07
C HIS A 295 -42.78 -31.07 18.40
N ALA A 296 -43.90 -30.35 18.51
CA ALA A 296 -44.30 -29.66 19.73
C ALA A 296 -45.82 -29.71 19.86
N GLY A 297 -46.34 -30.75 20.53
CA GLY A 297 -47.78 -30.99 20.62
C GLY A 297 -48.55 -29.77 21.12
N GLY A 298 -49.58 -29.36 20.37
CA GLY A 298 -50.36 -28.16 20.65
C GLY A 298 -49.73 -26.85 20.14
N PHE A 299 -48.50 -26.87 19.64
CA PHE A 299 -47.80 -25.73 19.05
C PHE A 299 -47.18 -26.03 17.68
N ASN A 300 -47.51 -27.16 17.04
CA ASN A 300 -46.99 -27.53 15.72
C ASN A 300 -47.44 -26.53 14.63
N THR A 301 -48.69 -26.09 14.68
CA THR A 301 -49.23 -25.14 13.71
C THR A 301 -48.55 -23.76 13.83
N SER A 302 -48.16 -23.18 12.70
CA SER A 302 -47.47 -21.87 12.58
C SER A 302 -46.05 -21.82 13.18
N THR A 303 -45.43 -22.96 13.50
CA THR A 303 -44.04 -23.00 13.97
C THR A 303 -43.15 -23.84 13.05
N PHE A 304 -41.85 -23.57 13.09
CA PHE A 304 -40.82 -24.34 12.40
C PHE A 304 -39.96 -25.08 13.43
N GLY A 305 -40.10 -26.40 13.51
CA GLY A 305 -39.33 -27.26 14.41
C GLY A 305 -37.99 -27.66 13.79
N ILE A 306 -36.90 -27.28 14.46
CA ILE A 306 -35.54 -27.66 14.08
C ILE A 306 -34.87 -28.42 15.22
N SER A 307 -34.38 -29.63 14.95
CA SER A 307 -33.85 -30.53 15.98
C SER A 307 -32.35 -30.77 15.85
N ALA A 308 -31.62 -30.55 16.93
CA ALA A 308 -30.21 -30.90 17.06
C ALA A 308 -30.06 -32.42 17.29
N LEU A 309 -29.37 -33.12 16.40
CA LEU A 309 -29.10 -34.54 16.59
C LEU A 309 -28.19 -34.75 17.80
N GLY A 310 -28.68 -35.54 18.75
CA GLY A 310 -27.99 -35.93 19.98
C GLY A 310 -28.58 -35.32 21.24
N THR A 311 -27.82 -35.35 22.33
CA THR A 311 -28.23 -34.85 23.66
C THR A 311 -27.35 -33.69 24.11
N TYR A 312 -28.00 -32.57 24.46
CA TYR A 312 -27.33 -31.33 24.88
C TYR A 312 -27.77 -30.91 26.28
N SER A 313 -28.14 -31.88 27.12
CA SER A 313 -28.44 -31.65 28.53
C SER A 313 -27.18 -31.30 29.32
N THR A 314 -26.12 -32.08 29.16
CA THR A 314 -24.82 -31.88 29.83
C THR A 314 -23.67 -31.62 28.86
N VAL A 315 -23.82 -31.97 27.58
CA VAL A 315 -22.81 -31.78 26.54
C VAL A 315 -23.01 -30.45 25.83
N ALA A 316 -21.94 -29.67 25.67
CA ALA A 316 -21.99 -28.38 24.99
C ALA A 316 -22.33 -28.53 23.49
N ALA A 317 -23.27 -27.74 22.99
CA ALA A 317 -23.58 -27.67 21.57
C ALA A 317 -22.41 -27.05 20.78
N PRO A 318 -21.87 -27.73 19.74
CA PRO A 318 -20.79 -27.21 18.91
C PRO A 318 -21.20 -25.97 18.10
N ALA A 319 -20.23 -25.09 17.81
CA ALA A 319 -20.48 -23.86 17.04
C ALA A 319 -21.07 -24.14 15.65
N ALA A 320 -20.52 -25.11 14.92
CA ALA A 320 -21.02 -25.49 13.59
C ALA A 320 -22.51 -25.86 13.60
N MET A 321 -22.99 -26.56 14.65
CA MET A 321 -24.40 -26.86 14.83
C MET A 321 -25.23 -25.60 15.13
N THR A 322 -24.81 -24.79 16.10
CA THR A 322 -25.57 -23.58 16.46
C THR A 322 -25.62 -22.55 15.32
N ASP A 323 -24.56 -22.49 14.52
CA ASP A 323 -24.48 -21.64 13.32
C ASP A 323 -25.44 -22.16 12.25
N ALA A 324 -25.44 -23.46 11.96
CA ALA A 324 -26.35 -24.06 10.99
C ALA A 324 -27.83 -23.91 11.39
N ILE A 325 -28.16 -24.09 12.68
CA ILE A 325 -29.51 -23.81 13.21
C ILE A 325 -29.87 -22.33 12.99
N SER A 326 -28.95 -21.41 13.32
CA SER A 326 -29.17 -19.97 13.15
C SER A 326 -29.34 -19.56 11.68
N GLU A 327 -28.54 -20.12 10.76
CA GLU A 327 -28.66 -19.89 9.33
C GLU A 327 -30.02 -20.34 8.80
N MET A 328 -30.48 -21.53 9.22
CA MET A 328 -31.78 -22.06 8.82
C MET A 328 -32.95 -21.22 9.31
N ILE A 329 -32.93 -20.83 10.59
CA ILE A 329 -33.96 -19.96 11.15
C ILE A 329 -33.92 -18.57 10.48
N ALA A 330 -32.73 -18.00 10.28
CA ALA A 330 -32.58 -16.69 9.63
C ALA A 330 -33.14 -16.70 8.20
N TRP A 331 -32.86 -17.76 7.43
CA TRP A 331 -33.43 -17.93 6.11
C TRP A 331 -34.97 -18.00 6.12
N LYS A 332 -35.54 -18.80 7.03
CA LYS A 332 -37.00 -18.90 7.21
C LYS A 332 -37.62 -17.57 7.62
N PHE A 333 -36.99 -16.84 8.53
CA PHE A 333 -37.51 -15.59 9.09
C PHE A 333 -37.38 -14.42 8.12
N ALA A 334 -36.28 -14.34 7.38
CA ALA A 334 -36.11 -13.36 6.31
C ALA A 334 -37.20 -13.54 5.23
N ALA A 335 -37.48 -14.78 4.83
CA ALA A 335 -38.54 -15.07 3.85
C ALA A 335 -39.95 -14.75 4.39
N ALA A 336 -40.18 -14.87 5.69
CA ALA A 336 -41.47 -14.62 6.33
C ALA A 336 -41.63 -13.19 6.90
N GLY A 337 -40.59 -12.34 6.85
CA GLY A 337 -40.62 -10.99 7.42
C GLY A 337 -40.68 -10.96 8.96
N ILE A 338 -40.16 -11.98 9.63
CA ILE A 338 -40.20 -12.11 11.10
C ILE A 338 -38.96 -11.44 11.70
N ASP A 339 -39.14 -10.51 12.65
CA ASP A 339 -38.05 -9.96 13.44
C ASP A 339 -37.53 -11.00 14.46
N PRO A 340 -36.28 -11.49 14.35
CA PRO A 340 -35.76 -12.53 15.25
C PRO A 340 -35.62 -12.08 16.71
N ARG A 341 -35.68 -10.77 16.99
CA ARG A 341 -35.68 -10.21 18.36
C ARG A 341 -37.10 -9.99 18.91
N GLY A 342 -38.12 -10.20 18.09
CA GLY A 342 -39.51 -9.97 18.42
C GLY A 342 -40.13 -11.06 19.30
N THR A 343 -41.38 -10.82 19.67
CA THR A 343 -42.28 -11.80 20.29
C THR A 343 -43.49 -12.02 19.41
N THR A 344 -44.14 -13.17 19.57
CA THR A 344 -45.36 -13.54 18.87
C THR A 344 -46.34 -14.20 19.83
N GLN A 345 -47.63 -14.23 19.47
CA GLN A 345 -48.66 -14.95 20.20
C GLN A 345 -48.98 -16.25 19.49
N LEU A 346 -48.81 -17.36 20.19
CA LEU A 346 -49.19 -18.70 19.75
C LEU A 346 -50.37 -19.22 20.59
N THR A 347 -51.25 -20.02 19.98
CA THR A 347 -52.40 -20.60 20.67
C THR A 347 -52.15 -22.09 20.88
N SER A 348 -52.21 -22.56 22.13
CA SER A 348 -52.09 -23.98 22.45
C SER A 348 -53.29 -24.77 21.90
N GLY A 349 -53.02 -25.83 21.16
CA GLY A 349 -54.01 -26.84 20.76
C GLY A 349 -54.39 -27.82 21.89
N GLY A 350 -53.75 -27.73 23.06
CA GLY A 350 -53.82 -28.77 24.10
C GLY A 350 -52.87 -29.93 23.80
N TYR A 351 -53.24 -31.15 24.20
CA TYR A 351 -52.44 -32.38 24.05
C TYR A 351 -51.27 -32.48 25.05
N THR A 352 -50.02 -32.63 24.59
CA THR A 352 -48.80 -32.71 25.43
C THR A 352 -48.28 -31.34 25.87
N SER A 353 -48.92 -30.25 25.44
CA SER A 353 -48.56 -28.92 25.91
C SER A 353 -48.81 -28.76 27.41
N LYS A 354 -47.92 -28.02 28.08
CA LYS A 354 -48.15 -27.55 29.47
C LYS A 354 -49.27 -26.51 29.60
N PHE A 355 -49.81 -26.01 28.49
CA PHE A 355 -50.90 -25.05 28.46
C PHE A 355 -52.21 -25.69 27.98
N PRO A 356 -53.35 -25.44 28.66
CA PRO A 356 -54.66 -25.93 28.22
C PRO A 356 -55.01 -25.49 26.80
N ALA A 357 -55.81 -26.30 26.10
CA ALA A 357 -56.30 -25.98 24.76
C ALA A 357 -57.00 -24.60 24.72
N GLY A 358 -56.71 -23.81 23.68
CA GLY A 358 -57.22 -22.45 23.50
C GLY A 358 -56.42 -21.36 24.23
N THR A 359 -55.44 -21.71 25.06
CA THR A 359 -54.60 -20.73 25.77
C THR A 359 -53.70 -19.98 24.80
N LYS A 360 -53.75 -18.64 24.82
CA LYS A 360 -52.86 -17.77 24.06
C LYS A 360 -51.61 -17.44 24.87
N VAL A 361 -50.44 -17.74 24.34
CA VAL A 361 -49.15 -17.56 25.01
C VAL A 361 -48.28 -16.62 24.19
N THR A 362 -47.75 -15.57 24.82
CA THR A 362 -46.79 -14.66 24.20
C THR A 362 -45.37 -15.15 24.46
N LEU A 363 -44.63 -15.40 23.40
CA LEU A 363 -43.30 -16.01 23.44
C LEU A 363 -42.33 -15.23 22.52
N PRO A 364 -41.01 -15.28 22.77
CA PRO A 364 -40.03 -14.93 21.74
C PRO A 364 -40.31 -15.71 20.44
N VAL A 365 -39.97 -15.14 19.28
CA VAL A 365 -40.17 -15.85 18.01
C VAL A 365 -39.25 -17.07 17.85
N ILE A 366 -38.19 -17.19 18.66
CA ILE A 366 -37.32 -18.38 18.73
C ILE A 366 -37.34 -18.90 20.16
N VAL A 367 -37.84 -20.11 20.36
CA VAL A 367 -38.03 -20.76 21.67
C VAL A 367 -37.41 -22.15 21.69
N GLY A 368 -37.08 -22.65 22.88
CA GLY A 368 -36.79 -24.07 23.08
C GLY A 368 -38.09 -24.85 23.28
N HIS A 369 -38.09 -26.16 23.03
CA HIS A 369 -39.30 -26.96 23.23
C HIS A 369 -39.86 -26.86 24.67
N ARG A 370 -39.00 -26.83 25.69
CA ARG A 370 -39.39 -26.63 27.10
C ARG A 370 -40.19 -25.35 27.38
N ASP A 371 -40.15 -24.35 26.49
CA ASP A 371 -40.95 -23.13 26.63
C ASP A 371 -42.44 -23.39 26.41
N VAL A 372 -42.79 -24.45 25.66
CA VAL A 372 -44.18 -24.78 25.25
C VAL A 372 -44.66 -26.19 25.66
N GLY A 373 -43.74 -27.14 25.90
CA GLY A 373 -44.02 -28.52 26.34
C GLY A 373 -43.56 -28.82 27.78
N GLN A 374 -43.90 -30.00 28.31
CA GLN A 374 -43.49 -30.49 29.64
C GLN A 374 -42.14 -31.25 29.61
N THR A 375 -41.20 -30.74 28.83
CA THR A 375 -39.97 -31.44 28.45
C THR A 375 -38.72 -30.72 28.91
N SER A 376 -37.59 -31.45 28.98
CA SER A 376 -36.25 -30.87 29.13
C SER A 376 -35.61 -30.50 27.79
N CYS A 377 -36.21 -30.85 26.65
CA CYS A 377 -35.73 -30.50 25.31
C CYS A 377 -35.65 -28.96 25.14
N PRO A 378 -34.58 -28.37 24.56
CA PRO A 378 -33.47 -28.97 23.81
C PRO A 378 -32.22 -29.34 24.65
N GLY A 379 -32.37 -29.54 25.96
CA GLY A 379 -31.26 -29.75 26.89
C GLY A 379 -30.62 -28.44 27.38
N ASP A 380 -30.05 -28.44 28.58
CA ASP A 380 -29.63 -27.22 29.28
C ASP A 380 -28.50 -26.47 28.57
N GLN A 381 -27.57 -27.18 27.93
CA GLN A 381 -26.45 -26.55 27.23
C GLN A 381 -26.90 -25.83 25.96
N LEU A 382 -27.80 -26.44 25.18
CA LEU A 382 -28.34 -25.80 23.97
C LEU A 382 -29.36 -24.72 24.34
N TYR A 383 -30.19 -24.94 25.36
CA TYR A 383 -31.13 -23.92 25.85
C TYR A 383 -30.40 -22.67 26.40
N GLY A 384 -29.23 -22.85 27.03
CA GLY A 384 -28.38 -21.74 27.45
C GLY A 384 -27.89 -20.84 26.31
N ARG A 385 -27.91 -21.32 25.05
CA ARG A 385 -27.50 -20.57 23.84
C ARG A 385 -28.64 -19.78 23.19
N MET A 386 -29.88 -19.90 23.66
CA MET A 386 -31.05 -19.29 22.98
C MET A 386 -30.94 -17.76 22.84
N GLY A 387 -30.32 -17.09 23.83
CA GLY A 387 -30.07 -15.64 23.76
C GLY A 387 -29.08 -15.25 22.65
N SER A 388 -27.94 -15.92 22.57
CA SER A 388 -26.94 -15.69 21.51
C SER A 388 -27.48 -16.09 20.14
N MET A 389 -28.27 -17.16 20.07
CA MET A 389 -28.90 -17.61 18.83
C MET A 389 -29.87 -16.55 18.28
N ARG A 390 -30.73 -15.95 19.12
CA ARG A 390 -31.59 -14.82 18.70
C ARG A 390 -30.79 -13.63 18.17
N ALA A 391 -29.67 -13.30 18.82
CA ALA A 391 -28.79 -12.23 18.35
C ALA A 391 -28.16 -12.54 16.99
N GLN A 392 -27.63 -13.75 16.82
CA GLN A 392 -27.01 -14.22 15.58
C GLN A 392 -28.02 -14.29 14.43
N VAL A 393 -29.21 -14.84 14.66
CA VAL A 393 -30.28 -14.87 13.64
C VAL A 393 -30.65 -13.45 13.22
N ALA A 394 -30.75 -12.50 14.16
CA ALA A 394 -31.04 -11.11 13.83
C ALA A 394 -29.93 -10.44 13.02
N GLU A 395 -28.66 -10.77 13.27
CA GLU A 395 -27.54 -10.32 12.45
C GLU A 395 -27.59 -10.92 11.04
N LEU A 396 -27.87 -12.21 10.91
CA LEU A 396 -27.98 -12.90 9.63
C LEU A 396 -29.15 -12.37 8.79
N VAL A 397 -30.32 -12.13 9.40
CA VAL A 397 -31.47 -11.50 8.71
C VAL A 397 -31.13 -10.08 8.26
N ALA A 398 -30.39 -9.31 9.07
CA ALA A 398 -29.95 -7.97 8.72
C ALA A 398 -28.80 -7.94 7.69
N ALA A 399 -28.00 -9.00 7.59
CA ALA A 399 -26.89 -9.12 6.63
C ALA A 399 -27.36 -9.66 5.28
N ALA A 400 -28.38 -10.52 5.25
CA ALA A 400 -29.01 -11.00 4.02
C ALA A 400 -29.65 -9.87 3.19
N SER A 401 -29.85 -8.68 3.77
CA SER A 401 -30.33 -7.47 3.10
C SER A 401 -29.23 -6.47 2.75
N ARG A 402 -27.94 -6.84 2.90
CA ARG A 402 -26.80 -5.95 2.61
C ARG A 402 -26.00 -6.43 1.41
N ASP A 403 -25.70 -5.47 0.55
CA ASP A 403 -24.94 -5.69 -0.69
C ASP A 403 -23.42 -5.63 -0.47
N LEU A 404 -22.98 -5.00 0.63
CA LEU A 404 -21.58 -4.95 1.06
C LEU A 404 -21.41 -5.80 2.30
N VAL A 405 -20.55 -6.81 2.26
CA VAL A 405 -20.37 -7.78 3.34
C VAL A 405 -18.90 -8.11 3.60
N ARG A 406 -18.58 -8.53 4.82
CA ARG A 406 -17.30 -9.13 5.22
C ARG A 406 -17.51 -10.15 6.33
N THR A 407 -16.49 -10.93 6.66
CA THR A 407 -16.56 -11.78 7.87
C THR A 407 -16.02 -11.01 9.09
N VAL A 408 -16.24 -11.57 10.28
CA VAL A 408 -15.65 -11.04 11.52
C VAL A 408 -14.13 -11.25 11.52
N GLU A 409 -13.67 -12.34 10.91
CA GLU A 409 -12.28 -12.82 10.91
C GLU A 409 -11.44 -12.21 9.78
N ASP A 410 -12.06 -11.86 8.65
CA ASP A 410 -11.41 -11.28 7.47
C ASP A 410 -11.97 -9.88 7.18
N PRO A 411 -11.11 -8.82 7.18
CA PRO A 411 -11.55 -7.46 6.86
C PRO A 411 -11.88 -7.24 5.38
N THR A 412 -11.62 -8.22 4.50
CA THR A 412 -11.91 -8.11 3.06
C THR A 412 -13.39 -7.87 2.83
N VAL A 413 -13.70 -6.76 2.16
CA VAL A 413 -15.08 -6.39 1.81
C VAL A 413 -15.43 -6.92 0.44
N PHE A 414 -16.63 -7.49 0.32
CA PHE A 414 -17.19 -7.99 -0.92
C PHE A 414 -18.45 -7.21 -1.28
N VAL A 415 -18.62 -6.92 -2.58
CA VAL A 415 -19.93 -6.61 -3.13
C VAL A 415 -20.60 -7.93 -3.51
N VAL A 416 -21.79 -8.18 -2.99
CA VAL A 416 -22.63 -9.33 -3.35
C VAL A 416 -23.63 -8.89 -4.42
N SER A 417 -23.67 -9.63 -5.52
CA SER A 417 -24.60 -9.40 -6.63
C SER A 417 -25.10 -10.76 -7.12
N GLY A 418 -26.32 -11.13 -6.76
CA GLY A 418 -26.86 -12.47 -6.98
C GLY A 418 -25.97 -13.57 -6.37
N SER A 419 -25.55 -14.54 -7.19
CA SER A 419 -24.65 -15.65 -6.81
C SER A 419 -23.15 -15.29 -6.87
N SER A 420 -22.82 -14.06 -7.26
CA SER A 420 -21.45 -13.59 -7.43
C SER A 420 -21.01 -12.68 -6.29
N LYS A 421 -19.72 -12.72 -5.97
CA LYS A 421 -19.06 -11.75 -5.08
C LYS A 421 -17.85 -11.11 -5.74
N TYR A 422 -17.71 -9.79 -5.57
CA TYR A 422 -16.61 -8.99 -6.11
C TYR A 422 -15.76 -8.42 -4.97
N VAL A 423 -14.45 -8.62 -5.04
CA VAL A 423 -13.52 -8.16 -4.00
C VAL A 423 -13.34 -6.65 -4.11
N VAL A 424 -13.67 -5.89 -3.06
CA VAL A 424 -13.39 -4.46 -3.02
C VAL A 424 -11.92 -4.23 -2.70
N GLY A 425 -11.17 -3.77 -3.70
CA GLY A 425 -9.71 -3.77 -3.68
C GLY A 425 -9.06 -2.63 -2.89
N ASP A 426 -9.79 -1.52 -2.67
CA ASP A 426 -9.26 -0.29 -2.08
C ASP A 426 -10.36 0.59 -1.49
N GLN A 427 -9.95 1.53 -0.62
CA GLN A 427 -10.85 2.42 0.09
C GLN A 427 -11.59 3.42 -0.81
N ALA A 428 -10.99 3.82 -1.94
CA ALA A 428 -11.62 4.75 -2.87
C ALA A 428 -12.79 4.06 -3.60
N THR A 429 -12.60 2.82 -4.04
CA THR A 429 -13.67 1.99 -4.61
C THR A 429 -14.76 1.74 -3.57
N LEU A 430 -14.42 1.36 -2.34
CA LEU A 430 -15.42 1.22 -1.26
C LEU A 430 -16.23 2.51 -1.04
N SER A 431 -15.55 3.66 -1.04
CA SER A 431 -16.20 4.96 -0.84
C SER A 431 -17.12 5.34 -2.00
N SER A 432 -16.83 4.90 -3.24
CA SER A 432 -17.76 5.11 -4.37
C SER A 432 -19.02 4.25 -4.28
N LEU A 433 -18.98 3.15 -3.52
CA LEU A 433 -20.08 2.21 -3.32
C LEU A 433 -20.97 2.54 -2.12
N SER A 434 -20.78 3.69 -1.47
CA SER A 434 -21.55 4.06 -0.27
C SER A 434 -23.08 4.03 -0.42
N PRO A 435 -23.70 4.25 -1.61
CA PRO A 435 -25.14 4.07 -1.77
C PRO A 435 -25.65 2.64 -1.56
N LEU A 436 -24.77 1.62 -1.65
CA LEU A 436 -25.08 0.22 -1.33
C LEU A 436 -25.23 -0.02 0.18
N GLY A 437 -25.07 1.02 1.00
CA GLY A 437 -25.22 0.96 2.45
C GLY A 437 -23.94 0.61 3.20
N PRO A 438 -24.03 0.35 4.51
CA PRO A 438 -22.87 0.01 5.34
C PRO A 438 -22.44 -1.45 5.12
N VAL A 439 -21.15 -1.72 5.34
CA VAL A 439 -20.62 -3.09 5.33
C VAL A 439 -21.28 -3.92 6.44
N GLY A 440 -21.92 -5.03 6.06
CA GLY A 440 -22.48 -6.05 6.95
C GLY A 440 -21.48 -7.15 7.32
N PHE A 441 -21.82 -7.92 8.35
CA PHE A 441 -21.06 -9.10 8.77
C PHE A 441 -21.80 -10.37 8.40
N VAL A 442 -21.09 -11.35 7.84
CA VAL A 442 -21.61 -12.65 7.41
C VAL A 442 -20.68 -13.78 7.84
N SER A 443 -21.18 -15.01 7.87
CA SER A 443 -20.36 -16.21 8.09
C SER A 443 -19.43 -16.45 6.90
N GLN A 444 -18.31 -17.15 7.12
CA GLN A 444 -17.43 -17.58 6.03
C GLN A 444 -18.20 -18.49 5.05
N GLN A 445 -19.07 -19.36 5.57
CA GLN A 445 -19.92 -20.23 4.76
C GLN A 445 -20.85 -19.45 3.82
N TYR A 446 -21.40 -18.32 4.25
CA TYR A 446 -22.20 -17.43 3.38
C TYR A 446 -21.37 -16.90 2.20
N LEU A 447 -20.11 -16.53 2.43
CA LEU A 447 -19.23 -16.08 1.34
C LEU A 447 -18.84 -17.25 0.43
N ASP A 448 -18.53 -18.42 0.98
CA ASP A 448 -18.07 -19.58 0.22
C ASP A 448 -19.12 -20.11 -0.77
N ARG A 449 -20.42 -19.92 -0.48
CA ARG A 449 -21.53 -20.23 -1.39
C ARG A 449 -21.61 -19.30 -2.61
N ARG A 450 -20.79 -18.25 -2.70
CA ARG A 450 -20.78 -17.29 -3.81
C ARG A 450 -19.51 -17.40 -4.65
N THR A 451 -19.69 -17.31 -5.96
CA THR A 451 -18.57 -17.33 -6.90
C THR A 451 -17.80 -16.02 -6.80
N THR A 452 -16.53 -16.09 -6.41
CA THR A 452 -15.64 -14.93 -6.50
C THR A 452 -15.31 -14.69 -7.97
N VAL A 453 -15.75 -13.56 -8.53
CA VAL A 453 -15.59 -13.28 -9.97
C VAL A 453 -14.30 -12.52 -10.22
N SER A 454 -14.32 -11.21 -10.00
CA SER A 454 -13.19 -10.32 -10.22
C SER A 454 -13.08 -9.34 -9.06
N ARG A 455 -12.01 -8.54 -9.07
CA ARG A 455 -12.00 -7.32 -8.26
C ARG A 455 -13.13 -6.41 -8.72
N MET A 456 -13.76 -5.76 -7.76
CA MET A 456 -14.72 -4.71 -7.99
C MET A 456 -14.06 -3.56 -8.73
N SER A 457 -14.75 -2.99 -9.70
CA SER A 457 -14.31 -1.86 -10.52
C SER A 457 -15.32 -0.72 -10.41
N ARG A 458 -14.85 0.51 -10.66
CA ARG A 458 -15.72 1.68 -10.83
C ARG A 458 -16.44 1.70 -12.17
N VAL A 459 -16.04 0.84 -13.11
CA VAL A 459 -16.76 0.65 -14.38
C VAL A 459 -17.57 -0.64 -14.30
N VAL A 460 -18.90 -0.52 -14.37
CA VAL A 460 -19.84 -1.62 -14.19
C VAL A 460 -20.78 -1.75 -15.38
N LEU A 461 -21.20 -2.98 -15.67
CA LEU A 461 -22.18 -3.32 -16.70
C LEU A 461 -23.52 -3.64 -16.05
N SER A 462 -24.58 -2.93 -16.46
CA SER A 462 -25.94 -3.27 -16.03
C SER A 462 -26.49 -4.49 -16.78
N PRO A 463 -27.54 -5.15 -16.27
CA PRO A 463 -28.20 -6.26 -16.97
C PRO A 463 -28.76 -5.87 -18.34
N GLU A 464 -29.16 -4.60 -18.52
CA GLU A 464 -29.65 -4.04 -19.80
C GLU A 464 -28.52 -3.73 -20.80
N GLY A 465 -27.27 -3.93 -20.41
CA GLY A 465 -26.10 -3.74 -21.28
C GLY A 465 -25.53 -2.33 -21.30
N THR A 466 -26.01 -1.42 -20.43
CA THR A 466 -25.43 -0.08 -20.32
C THR A 466 -24.19 -0.11 -19.41
N VAL A 467 -23.10 0.48 -19.86
CA VAL A 467 -21.87 0.60 -19.08
C VAL A 467 -21.88 1.91 -18.30
N TYR A 468 -21.65 1.84 -17.00
CA TYR A 468 -21.64 2.99 -16.10
C TYR A 468 -20.29 3.17 -15.44
N PHE A 469 -19.85 4.42 -15.31
CA PHE A 469 -18.83 4.83 -14.36
C PHE A 469 -19.51 5.20 -13.04
N ILE A 470 -19.08 4.57 -11.95
CA ILE A 470 -19.56 4.80 -10.59
C ILE A 470 -18.54 5.64 -9.85
N ASP A 471 -18.92 6.86 -9.51
CA ASP A 471 -18.15 7.72 -8.60
C ASP A 471 -19.10 8.59 -7.79
N SER A 472 -18.70 8.96 -6.58
CA SER A 472 -19.45 9.94 -5.77
C SER A 472 -20.92 9.59 -5.54
N GLY A 473 -21.27 8.30 -5.55
CA GLY A 473 -22.63 7.81 -5.35
C GLY A 473 -23.58 8.03 -6.53
N ILE A 474 -23.05 8.43 -7.69
CA ILE A 474 -23.78 8.57 -8.94
C ILE A 474 -23.29 7.56 -9.99
N ARG A 475 -24.18 7.19 -10.92
CA ARG A 475 -23.87 6.37 -12.11
C ARG A 475 -23.87 7.25 -13.35
N LEU A 476 -22.76 7.23 -14.09
CA LEU A 476 -22.58 8.03 -15.30
C LEU A 476 -22.46 7.11 -16.51
N PRO A 477 -23.38 7.18 -17.50
CA PRO A 477 -23.31 6.29 -18.65
C PRO A 477 -22.10 6.62 -19.54
N PHE A 478 -21.44 5.57 -20.03
CA PHE A 478 -20.49 5.68 -21.14
C PHE A 478 -21.24 5.75 -22.47
N GLY A 479 -20.73 6.57 -23.40
CA GLY A 479 -21.30 6.69 -24.75
C GLY A 479 -20.85 5.60 -25.72
N SER A 480 -19.69 4.97 -25.48
CA SER A 480 -19.13 3.92 -26.34
C SER A 480 -18.08 3.08 -25.59
N CYS A 481 -17.74 1.90 -26.12
CA CYS A 481 -16.64 1.09 -25.59
C CYS A 481 -15.25 1.71 -25.81
N GLU A 482 -15.09 2.58 -26.81
CA GLU A 482 -13.85 3.37 -26.96
C GLU A 482 -13.66 4.30 -25.76
N GLN A 483 -14.75 4.94 -25.31
CA GLN A 483 -14.71 5.79 -24.13
C GLN A 483 -14.47 4.99 -22.83
N VAL A 484 -14.93 3.74 -22.77
CA VAL A 484 -14.61 2.81 -21.67
C VAL A 484 -13.11 2.51 -21.64
N ALA A 485 -12.51 2.26 -22.80
CA ALA A 485 -11.06 2.05 -22.95
C ALA A 485 -10.25 3.31 -22.64
N ASP A 486 -10.75 4.50 -23.00
CA ASP A 486 -10.13 5.78 -22.60
C ASP A 486 -10.01 5.91 -21.08
N TYR A 487 -11.01 5.42 -20.35
CA TYR A 487 -11.05 5.35 -18.89
C TYR A 487 -10.37 4.09 -18.32
N GLY A 488 -9.60 3.36 -19.12
CA GLY A 488 -8.74 2.26 -18.68
C GLY A 488 -9.44 0.94 -18.38
N ALA A 489 -10.70 0.78 -18.81
CA ALA A 489 -11.46 -0.45 -18.64
C ALA A 489 -11.65 -1.20 -19.96
N ASP A 490 -11.85 -2.52 -19.88
CA ASP A 490 -12.13 -3.39 -21.03
C ASP A 490 -13.62 -3.80 -21.01
N CYS A 491 -14.35 -3.44 -22.07
CA CYS A 491 -15.76 -3.81 -22.25
C CYS A 491 -16.01 -5.32 -22.21
N ALA A 492 -15.02 -6.16 -22.54
CA ALA A 492 -15.16 -7.61 -22.53
C ALA A 492 -15.09 -8.23 -21.12
N SER A 493 -14.55 -7.51 -20.13
CA SER A 493 -14.27 -8.03 -18.79
C SER A 493 -14.84 -7.16 -17.66
N LEU A 494 -15.98 -6.51 -17.90
CA LEU A 494 -16.61 -5.61 -16.94
C LEU A 494 -17.27 -6.37 -15.77
N VAL A 495 -17.25 -5.73 -14.60
CA VAL A 495 -18.05 -6.15 -13.44
C VAL A 495 -19.53 -6.02 -13.78
N ARG A 496 -20.28 -7.12 -13.69
CA ARG A 496 -21.73 -7.12 -13.92
C ARG A 496 -22.48 -7.08 -12.61
N LEU A 497 -23.29 -6.05 -12.40
CA LEU A 497 -24.13 -5.90 -11.21
C LEU A 497 -25.59 -6.22 -11.52
N GLU A 498 -26.34 -6.68 -10.52
CA GLU A 498 -27.80 -6.76 -10.58
C GLU A 498 -28.42 -5.36 -10.67
N GLN A 499 -29.61 -5.28 -11.26
CA GLN A 499 -30.24 -3.99 -11.54
C GLN A 499 -30.56 -3.21 -10.27
N SER A 500 -30.93 -3.89 -9.18
CA SER A 500 -31.15 -3.28 -7.85
C SER A 500 -29.92 -2.53 -7.34
N LEU A 501 -28.72 -3.10 -7.52
CA LEU A 501 -27.46 -2.46 -7.13
C LEU A 501 -27.16 -1.24 -8.00
N VAL A 502 -27.40 -1.35 -9.30
CA VAL A 502 -27.23 -0.22 -10.23
C VAL A 502 -28.19 0.91 -9.86
N ASP A 503 -29.43 0.59 -9.49
CA ASP A 503 -30.49 1.52 -9.06
C ASP A 503 -30.27 2.19 -7.71
N ALA A 504 -29.39 1.65 -6.87
CA ALA A 504 -28.96 2.33 -5.66
C ALA A 504 -28.15 3.62 -5.96
N PHE A 505 -27.52 3.73 -7.13
CA PHE A 505 -26.74 4.90 -7.53
C PHE A 505 -27.61 5.95 -8.22
N HIS A 506 -27.44 7.21 -7.83
CA HIS A 506 -28.18 8.32 -8.44
C HIS A 506 -27.77 8.54 -9.90
N PRO A 507 -28.68 8.81 -10.84
CA PRO A 507 -28.33 9.05 -12.24
C PRO A 507 -27.52 10.35 -12.40
N GLY A 508 -26.40 10.28 -13.12
CA GLY A 508 -25.55 11.41 -13.50
C GLY A 508 -25.50 11.66 -15.01
N PRO A 509 -24.83 12.75 -15.45
CA PRO A 509 -24.59 12.99 -16.87
C PRO A 509 -23.66 11.92 -17.47
N PRO A 510 -23.56 11.80 -18.80
CA PRO A 510 -22.57 10.94 -19.43
C PRO A 510 -21.14 11.31 -19.04
N VAL A 511 -20.25 10.32 -19.00
CA VAL A 511 -18.80 10.60 -18.87
C VAL A 511 -18.30 11.39 -20.08
N THR A 512 -17.23 12.16 -19.89
CA THR A 512 -16.66 13.06 -20.90
C THR A 512 -15.13 12.94 -20.94
N PRO A 513 -14.47 13.16 -22.09
CA PRO A 513 -13.01 13.12 -22.17
C PRO A 513 -12.30 14.11 -21.24
N VAL A 514 -12.93 15.25 -20.93
CA VAL A 514 -12.41 16.18 -19.90
C VAL A 514 -13.07 15.87 -18.55
N TYR A 515 -12.25 15.45 -17.59
CA TYR A 515 -12.63 15.18 -16.21
C TYR A 515 -12.16 16.32 -15.32
N ARG A 516 -13.09 17.06 -14.74
CA ARG A 516 -12.80 18.05 -13.70
C ARG A 516 -12.95 17.42 -12.34
N THR A 517 -12.09 17.81 -11.40
CA THR A 517 -12.16 17.33 -10.03
C THR A 517 -12.86 18.34 -9.15
N THR A 518 -13.48 17.89 -8.05
CA THR A 518 -14.00 18.77 -6.99
C THR A 518 -12.90 19.61 -6.32
N SER A 519 -11.62 19.23 -6.48
CA SER A 519 -10.45 20.01 -6.05
C SER A 519 -10.07 21.15 -7.02
N GLY A 520 -10.78 21.28 -8.15
CA GLY A 520 -10.56 22.33 -9.15
C GLY A 520 -9.50 21.98 -10.21
N LYS A 521 -9.01 20.73 -10.25
CA LYS A 521 -8.11 20.25 -11.30
C LYS A 521 -8.90 19.82 -12.53
N ALA A 522 -8.24 19.76 -13.68
CA ALA A 522 -8.81 19.25 -14.91
C ALA A 522 -7.86 18.24 -15.54
N PHE A 523 -8.41 17.15 -16.08
CA PHE A 523 -7.68 16.09 -16.75
C PHE A 523 -8.35 15.77 -18.08
N TYR A 524 -7.55 15.57 -19.12
CA TYR A 524 -7.98 14.97 -20.37
C TYR A 524 -7.66 13.47 -20.34
N VAL A 525 -8.70 12.64 -20.40
CA VAL A 525 -8.64 11.19 -20.24
C VAL A 525 -8.77 10.56 -21.62
N THR A 526 -7.73 9.85 -22.06
CA THR A 526 -7.76 9.07 -23.30
C THR A 526 -6.67 7.99 -23.30
N GLY A 527 -6.97 6.86 -23.94
CA GLY A 527 -6.09 5.71 -24.07
C GLY A 527 -5.65 5.11 -22.73
N GLY A 528 -6.51 5.13 -21.72
CA GLY A 528 -6.20 4.64 -20.37
C GLY A 528 -5.20 5.52 -19.60
N VAL A 529 -5.03 6.78 -19.98
CA VAL A 529 -4.07 7.71 -19.38
C VAL A 529 -4.75 9.04 -19.06
N LYS A 530 -4.49 9.59 -17.86
CA LYS A 530 -4.96 10.94 -17.48
C LYS A 530 -3.87 11.97 -17.76
N ARG A 531 -4.20 13.02 -18.49
CA ARG A 531 -3.30 14.14 -18.80
C ARG A 531 -3.81 15.38 -18.12
N GLU A 532 -3.07 15.87 -17.14
CA GLU A 532 -3.47 17.08 -16.46
C GLU A 532 -3.53 18.27 -17.42
N VAL A 533 -4.56 19.10 -17.30
CA VAL A 533 -4.82 20.27 -18.14
C VAL A 533 -4.44 21.52 -17.35
N ALA A 534 -3.52 22.32 -17.88
CA ALA A 534 -3.02 23.51 -17.18
C ALA A 534 -4.09 24.61 -17.06
N ASP A 535 -4.87 24.86 -18.13
CA ASP A 535 -6.04 25.73 -18.15
C ASP A 535 -6.92 25.44 -19.37
N ASP A 536 -8.15 25.98 -19.41
CA ASP A 536 -9.09 25.77 -20.52
C ASP A 536 -8.54 26.27 -21.87
N ALA A 537 -7.72 27.33 -21.84
CA ALA A 537 -7.02 27.81 -23.03
C ALA A 537 -6.02 26.78 -23.57
N SER A 538 -5.49 25.89 -22.73
CA SER A 538 -4.64 24.76 -23.15
C SER A 538 -5.42 23.69 -23.90
N LEU A 539 -6.70 23.44 -23.53
CA LEU A 539 -7.57 22.57 -24.32
C LEU A 539 -7.85 23.16 -25.70
N VAL A 540 -8.18 24.45 -25.76
CA VAL A 540 -8.44 25.16 -27.02
C VAL A 540 -7.21 25.14 -27.92
N ALA A 541 -6.02 25.43 -27.37
CA ALA A 541 -4.76 25.39 -28.12
C ALA A 541 -4.42 24.00 -28.66
N ALA A 542 -4.81 22.94 -27.95
CA ALA A 542 -4.63 21.56 -28.36
C ALA A 542 -5.76 21.03 -29.28
N GLY A 543 -6.78 21.83 -29.59
CA GLY A 543 -7.96 21.40 -30.37
C GLY A 543 -8.82 20.34 -29.67
N LEU A 544 -8.77 20.28 -28.33
CA LEU A 544 -9.46 19.29 -27.52
C LEU A 544 -10.85 19.79 -27.08
N PRO A 545 -11.83 18.87 -26.84
CA PRO A 545 -13.16 19.25 -26.40
C PRO A 545 -13.13 19.96 -25.03
N GLY A 546 -14.03 20.92 -24.82
CA GLY A 546 -14.14 21.65 -23.55
C GLY A 546 -15.27 21.18 -22.61
N HIS A 547 -16.19 20.33 -23.09
CA HIS A 547 -17.27 19.80 -22.27
C HIS A 547 -16.70 18.82 -21.24
N SER A 548 -17.14 18.95 -19.99
CA SER A 548 -16.55 18.22 -18.88
C SER A 548 -17.58 17.75 -17.87
N VAL A 549 -17.26 16.66 -17.18
CA VAL A 549 -17.92 16.21 -15.96
C VAL A 549 -17.07 16.59 -14.75
N THR A 550 -17.71 16.92 -13.62
CA THR A 550 -17.02 17.25 -12.38
C THR A 550 -17.27 16.16 -11.33
N LEU A 551 -16.22 15.48 -10.89
CA LEU A 551 -16.27 14.30 -10.01
C LEU A 551 -15.13 14.33 -8.98
N LYS A 552 -15.02 13.32 -8.11
CA LYS A 552 -13.90 13.26 -7.15
C LYS A 552 -12.60 12.90 -7.86
N GLU A 553 -11.47 13.42 -7.38
CA GLU A 553 -10.15 13.10 -7.96
C GLU A 553 -9.80 11.61 -7.86
N SER A 554 -10.34 10.90 -6.85
CA SER A 554 -10.15 9.47 -6.68
C SER A 554 -10.72 8.61 -7.82
N GLY A 555 -11.65 9.14 -8.63
CA GLY A 555 -12.14 8.45 -9.82
C GLY A 555 -11.11 8.27 -10.93
N LEU A 556 -10.00 9.00 -10.88
CA LEU A 556 -8.89 8.83 -11.80
C LEU A 556 -7.67 8.16 -11.16
N ALA A 557 -7.78 7.67 -9.92
CA ALA A 557 -6.64 7.20 -9.14
C ALA A 557 -5.85 6.11 -9.87
N ASP A 558 -6.57 5.18 -10.51
CA ASP A 558 -5.98 4.02 -11.20
C ASP A 558 -5.38 4.35 -12.56
N LEU A 559 -5.68 5.54 -13.12
CA LEU A 559 -5.13 5.95 -14.40
C LEU A 559 -3.72 6.54 -14.23
N PRO A 560 -2.71 6.05 -14.97
CA PRO A 560 -1.38 6.65 -14.99
C PRO A 560 -1.41 8.07 -15.56
N TYR A 561 -0.46 8.89 -15.10
CA TYR A 561 -0.25 10.24 -15.64
C TYR A 561 0.41 10.17 -17.02
N GLY A 562 -0.11 10.96 -17.97
CA GLY A 562 0.48 11.21 -19.27
C GLY A 562 1.09 12.61 -19.39
N VAL A 563 1.61 12.92 -20.58
CA VAL A 563 2.10 14.27 -20.89
C VAL A 563 0.94 15.26 -20.71
N PRO A 564 1.07 16.26 -19.81
CA PRO A 564 0.00 17.21 -19.54
C PRO A 564 -0.34 18.08 -20.75
N VAL A 565 -1.60 18.53 -20.83
CA VAL A 565 -2.09 19.44 -21.86
C VAL A 565 -1.79 20.87 -21.41
N ILE A 566 -0.74 21.46 -22.00
CA ILE A 566 -0.23 22.78 -21.65
C ILE A 566 0.02 23.57 -22.94
N ARG A 567 -0.46 24.82 -22.99
CA ARG A 567 -0.15 25.75 -24.08
C ARG A 567 1.15 26.53 -23.84
N ASP A 568 1.68 27.11 -24.91
CA ASP A 568 2.78 28.06 -24.84
C ASP A 568 2.38 29.38 -24.14
N GLY A 569 3.40 30.11 -23.66
CA GLY A 569 3.25 31.45 -23.09
C GLY A 569 2.72 31.43 -21.65
N LEU A 570 3.15 30.46 -20.85
CA LEU A 570 2.81 30.36 -19.43
C LEU A 570 3.97 29.81 -18.61
N VAL A 571 3.81 29.86 -17.28
CA VAL A 571 4.71 29.22 -16.32
C VAL A 571 4.00 28.02 -15.70
N ALA A 572 4.54 26.83 -15.94
CA ALA A 572 4.14 25.63 -15.23
C ALA A 572 4.83 25.61 -13.86
N GLN A 573 4.04 25.51 -12.79
CA GLN A 573 4.54 25.47 -11.44
C GLN A 573 4.17 24.15 -10.80
N ASN A 574 5.18 23.42 -10.34
CA ASN A 574 4.96 22.23 -9.54
C ASN A 574 4.22 22.60 -8.24
N ARG A 575 3.10 21.92 -7.95
CA ARG A 575 2.25 22.27 -6.80
C ARG A 575 2.92 22.01 -5.45
N SER A 576 3.74 20.97 -5.31
CA SER A 576 4.37 20.61 -4.03
C SER A 576 5.67 21.40 -3.78
N SER A 577 6.62 21.30 -4.70
CA SER A 577 7.98 21.87 -4.59
C SER A 577 8.03 23.35 -4.94
N ARG A 578 6.95 23.88 -5.54
CA ARG A 578 6.87 25.26 -6.06
C ARG A 578 7.86 25.57 -7.19
N ALA A 579 8.63 24.59 -7.67
CA ALA A 579 9.54 24.73 -8.79
C ALA A 579 8.79 25.20 -10.05
N VAL A 580 9.40 26.10 -10.82
CA VAL A 580 8.78 26.74 -11.98
C VAL A 580 9.50 26.38 -13.28
N ALA A 581 8.72 26.29 -14.35
CA ALA A 581 9.22 26.09 -15.70
C ALA A 581 8.47 26.98 -16.70
N VAL A 582 9.20 27.59 -17.62
CA VAL A 582 8.64 28.38 -18.72
C VAL A 582 8.25 27.43 -19.86
N VAL A 583 7.04 27.59 -20.39
CA VAL A 583 6.50 26.79 -21.50
C VAL A 583 6.45 27.64 -22.77
N ALA A 584 7.25 27.27 -23.76
CA ALA A 584 7.34 28.02 -25.02
C ALA A 584 7.89 27.16 -26.16
N GLY A 585 7.30 27.27 -27.36
CA GLY A 585 7.71 26.53 -28.55
C GLY A 585 7.55 25.01 -28.38
N GLY A 586 6.56 24.58 -27.59
CA GLY A 586 6.36 23.16 -27.25
C GLY A 586 7.38 22.57 -26.29
N ALA A 587 8.33 23.37 -25.77
CA ALA A 587 9.33 22.95 -24.80
C ALA A 587 9.01 23.49 -23.40
N VAL A 588 9.40 22.73 -22.37
CA VAL A 588 9.28 23.11 -20.97
C VAL A 588 10.69 23.24 -20.39
N THR A 589 11.04 24.40 -19.85
CA THR A 589 12.39 24.66 -19.31
C THR A 589 12.29 25.14 -17.87
N THR A 590 12.88 24.41 -16.92
CA THR A 590 12.99 24.88 -15.53
C THR A 590 13.87 26.13 -15.47
N VAL A 591 13.40 27.10 -14.70
CA VAL A 591 14.12 28.33 -14.40
C VAL A 591 14.08 28.54 -12.89
N SER A 592 15.02 29.31 -12.36
CA SER A 592 14.93 29.71 -10.96
C SER A 592 13.74 30.67 -10.77
N GLU A 593 13.10 30.61 -9.61
CA GLU A 593 11.99 31.50 -9.31
C GLU A 593 12.45 32.96 -9.30
N GLU A 594 13.65 33.22 -8.79
CA GLU A 594 14.33 34.51 -8.76
C GLU A 594 14.49 35.11 -10.17
N VAL A 595 14.97 34.33 -11.14
CA VAL A 595 15.10 34.76 -12.54
C VAL A 595 13.72 35.03 -13.14
N ARG A 596 12.73 34.17 -12.88
CA ARG A 596 11.36 34.37 -13.35
C ARG A 596 10.77 35.69 -12.84
N VAL A 597 10.84 35.95 -11.54
CA VAL A 597 10.25 37.15 -10.93
C VAL A 597 11.00 38.44 -11.25
N ALA A 598 12.29 38.34 -11.58
CA ALA A 598 13.12 39.50 -11.90
C ALA A 598 13.12 39.86 -13.40
N THR A 599 12.53 39.03 -14.26
CA THR A 599 12.49 39.25 -15.72
C THR A 599 11.06 39.44 -16.23
N ALA A 600 10.89 39.67 -17.53
CA ALA A 600 9.57 39.79 -18.17
C ALA A 600 8.71 38.51 -18.06
N TRP A 601 9.31 37.36 -17.71
CA TRP A 601 8.56 36.14 -17.41
C TRP A 601 7.67 36.25 -16.17
N SER A 602 7.88 37.26 -15.31
CA SER A 602 7.00 37.56 -14.17
C SER A 602 5.56 37.86 -14.58
N ALA A 603 5.34 38.36 -15.81
CA ALA A 603 4.03 38.66 -16.37
C ALA A 603 3.29 37.45 -16.95
N LEU A 604 3.96 36.30 -17.10
CA LEU A 604 3.32 35.09 -17.62
C LEU A 604 2.35 34.49 -16.60
N PRO A 605 1.19 33.97 -17.04
CA PRO A 605 0.26 33.30 -16.15
C PRO A 605 0.91 32.04 -15.54
N VAL A 606 0.76 31.87 -14.23
CA VAL A 606 1.27 30.69 -13.52
C VAL A 606 0.16 29.66 -13.39
N ARG A 607 0.43 28.42 -13.80
CA ARG A 607 -0.47 27.27 -13.69
C ARG A 607 0.16 26.16 -12.89
N GLY A 608 -0.52 25.74 -11.83
CA GLY A 608 -0.09 24.64 -10.99
C GLY A 608 -0.26 23.30 -11.70
N LEU A 609 0.71 22.40 -11.61
CA LEU A 609 0.65 21.01 -12.04
C LEU A 609 1.13 20.08 -10.93
N ASP A 610 0.59 18.87 -10.89
CA ASP A 610 0.99 17.86 -9.93
C ASP A 610 2.42 17.36 -10.21
N ASP A 611 3.08 16.83 -9.18
CA ASP A 611 4.43 16.29 -9.30
C ASP A 611 4.52 15.20 -10.35
N SER A 612 3.52 14.33 -10.40
CA SER A 612 3.42 13.27 -11.39
C SER A 612 3.29 13.83 -12.81
N SER A 613 2.48 14.88 -13.03
CA SER A 613 2.39 15.57 -14.32
C SER A 613 3.73 16.19 -14.73
N MET A 614 4.42 16.84 -13.79
CA MET A 614 5.72 17.46 -14.04
C MET A 614 6.81 16.43 -14.39
N ARG A 615 6.76 15.22 -13.82
CA ARG A 615 7.74 14.14 -14.09
C ARG A 615 7.62 13.54 -15.48
N VAL A 616 6.43 13.58 -16.09
CA VAL A 616 6.20 13.04 -17.45
C VAL A 616 6.66 14.03 -18.53
N LEU A 617 6.87 15.30 -18.18
CA LEU A 617 7.43 16.30 -19.10
C LEU A 617 8.93 16.07 -19.31
N THR A 618 9.38 16.22 -20.56
CA THR A 618 10.81 16.38 -20.84
C THR A 618 11.19 17.83 -20.56
N ILE A 619 11.90 18.05 -19.45
CA ILE A 619 12.22 19.40 -18.97
C ILE A 619 13.71 19.70 -19.13
N GLY A 620 14.04 20.75 -19.89
CA GLY A 620 15.38 21.32 -19.91
C GLY A 620 15.64 22.11 -18.62
N SER A 621 16.91 22.29 -18.21
CA SER A 621 17.25 23.01 -16.98
C SER A 621 18.14 24.21 -17.25
N ALA A 622 17.69 25.39 -16.81
CA ALA A 622 18.42 26.65 -16.86
C ALA A 622 18.32 27.36 -15.50
N PRO A 623 19.01 26.88 -14.46
CA PRO A 623 18.83 27.37 -13.09
C PRO A 623 19.45 28.75 -12.84
N GLY A 624 20.25 29.28 -13.77
CA GLY A 624 20.95 30.56 -13.61
C GLY A 624 20.45 31.63 -14.57
N ALA A 625 20.91 32.87 -14.35
CA ALA A 625 20.61 34.00 -15.21
C ALA A 625 21.50 34.09 -16.48
N VAL A 626 22.54 33.27 -16.61
CA VAL A 626 23.35 33.18 -17.83
C VAL A 626 22.98 31.92 -18.59
N VAL A 627 22.50 32.08 -19.82
CA VAL A 627 21.94 31.00 -20.63
C VAL A 627 22.42 31.06 -22.08
N ARG A 628 22.55 29.90 -22.71
CA ARG A 628 22.92 29.74 -24.12
C ARG A 628 21.69 29.41 -24.94
N GLU A 629 21.51 30.09 -26.07
CA GLU A 629 20.42 29.80 -27.00
C GLU A 629 20.62 28.43 -27.66
N SER A 630 19.59 27.58 -27.62
CA SER A 630 19.59 26.28 -28.30
C SER A 630 19.75 26.45 -29.81
N GLY A 631 20.67 25.69 -30.42
CA GLY A 631 20.98 25.79 -31.85
C GLY A 631 21.78 27.04 -32.26
N GLY A 632 22.16 27.90 -31.31
CA GLY A 632 22.91 29.14 -31.55
C GLY A 632 24.23 29.21 -30.79
N SER A 633 25.08 30.19 -31.15
CA SER A 633 26.34 30.48 -30.45
C SER A 633 26.19 31.57 -29.37
N ARG A 634 25.06 32.27 -29.34
CA ARG A 634 24.81 33.42 -28.46
C ARG A 634 24.56 32.98 -27.03
N VAL A 635 25.16 33.73 -26.10
CA VAL A 635 24.95 33.58 -24.65
C VAL A 635 24.39 34.88 -24.12
N PHE A 636 23.38 34.78 -23.27
CA PHE A 636 22.62 35.90 -22.73
C PHE A 636 22.73 35.95 -21.22
N LEU A 637 22.85 37.16 -20.68
CA LEU A 637 22.49 37.48 -19.31
C LEU A 637 21.03 37.94 -19.29
N LEU A 638 20.20 37.26 -18.50
CA LEU A 638 18.79 37.60 -18.29
C LEU A 638 18.69 38.64 -17.18
N THR A 639 18.05 39.78 -17.48
CA THR A 639 17.90 40.91 -16.56
C THR A 639 16.47 41.43 -16.57
N GLU A 640 16.15 42.34 -15.66
CA GLU A 640 14.87 43.06 -15.59
C GLU A 640 14.57 43.87 -16.87
N ALA A 641 15.61 44.30 -17.59
CA ALA A 641 15.48 44.99 -18.86
C ALA A 641 15.28 44.04 -20.06
N GLY A 642 15.42 42.73 -19.88
CA GLY A 642 15.39 41.73 -20.95
C GLY A 642 16.68 40.91 -21.07
N LYS A 643 16.83 40.23 -22.21
CA LYS A 643 18.00 39.40 -22.52
C LYS A 643 19.12 40.25 -23.14
N ARG A 644 20.31 40.19 -22.56
CA ARG A 644 21.50 40.94 -23.01
C ARG A 644 22.56 39.99 -23.52
N VAL A 645 23.04 40.16 -24.74
CA VAL A 645 24.13 39.34 -25.29
C VAL A 645 25.41 39.59 -24.49
N LEU A 646 26.09 38.52 -24.04
CA LEU A 646 27.44 38.60 -23.50
C LEU A 646 28.44 38.65 -24.66
N ALA A 647 28.96 39.84 -24.95
CA ALA A 647 29.83 40.04 -26.12
C ALA A 647 31.27 39.56 -25.90
N ASP A 648 31.72 39.51 -24.65
CA ASP A 648 33.05 39.04 -24.26
C ASP A 648 33.02 37.52 -23.96
N PRO A 649 33.72 36.67 -24.74
CA PRO A 649 33.80 35.24 -24.49
C PRO A 649 34.34 34.89 -23.09
N ALA A 650 35.15 35.75 -22.48
CA ALA A 650 35.67 35.54 -21.14
C ALA A 650 34.58 35.63 -20.05
N MET A 651 33.38 36.15 -20.36
CA MET A 651 32.23 36.17 -19.45
C MET A 651 31.45 34.85 -19.44
N VAL A 652 31.68 33.98 -20.42
CA VAL A 652 30.88 32.78 -20.68
C VAL A 652 31.57 31.53 -20.11
N SER A 653 30.78 30.63 -19.51
CA SER A 653 31.27 29.32 -19.08
C SER A 653 31.06 28.26 -20.16
N ALA A 654 31.95 27.27 -20.23
CA ALA A 654 31.73 26.09 -21.07
C ALA A 654 30.45 25.32 -20.64
N GLY A 655 30.12 25.34 -19.34
CA GLY A 655 28.94 24.69 -18.77
C GLY A 655 27.68 25.55 -18.74
N THR A 656 27.62 26.66 -19.50
CA THR A 656 26.43 27.52 -19.52
C THR A 656 25.17 26.73 -19.97
N PRO A 657 24.08 26.73 -19.15
CA PRO A 657 22.86 26.01 -19.47
C PRO A 657 22.23 26.43 -20.80
N VAL A 658 21.69 25.46 -21.55
CA VAL A 658 21.04 25.70 -22.85
C VAL A 658 19.54 25.89 -22.65
N ILE A 659 18.97 26.90 -23.30
CA ILE A 659 17.54 27.21 -23.25
C ILE A 659 16.95 27.32 -24.68
N PRO A 660 15.71 26.86 -24.94
CA PRO A 660 15.07 27.00 -26.24
C PRO A 660 14.94 28.46 -26.70
N ALA A 661 15.16 28.71 -27.99
CA ALA A 661 15.03 30.05 -28.59
C ALA A 661 13.62 30.64 -28.38
N ALA A 662 12.57 29.81 -28.40
CA ALA A 662 11.19 30.24 -28.14
C ALA A 662 10.99 30.80 -26.72
N ALA A 663 11.63 30.22 -25.71
CA ALA A 663 11.56 30.73 -24.34
C ALA A 663 12.30 32.08 -24.21
N LEU A 664 13.44 32.23 -24.88
CA LEU A 664 14.16 33.52 -24.97
C LEU A 664 13.38 34.57 -25.74
N ALA A 665 12.57 34.19 -26.74
CA ALA A 665 11.74 35.12 -27.50
C ALA A 665 10.67 35.82 -26.65
N LEU A 666 10.28 35.24 -25.51
CA LEU A 666 9.38 35.86 -24.54
C LEU A 666 10.02 37.00 -23.74
N LEU A 667 11.35 37.19 -23.83
CA LEU A 667 12.07 38.29 -23.20
C LEU A 667 12.43 39.36 -24.24
N PRO A 668 12.27 40.66 -23.94
CA PRO A 668 12.70 41.73 -24.84
C PRO A 668 14.22 41.72 -25.02
N ASP A 669 14.71 42.16 -26.17
CA ASP A 669 16.14 42.40 -26.40
C ASP A 669 16.60 43.66 -25.64
N ALA A 670 17.76 43.56 -25.00
CA ALA A 670 18.39 44.67 -24.30
C ALA A 670 19.85 44.85 -24.77
N ALA A 671 20.41 46.04 -24.49
CA ALA A 671 21.78 46.37 -24.90
C ALA A 671 22.81 45.33 -24.41
N PRO A 672 23.79 44.93 -25.25
CA PRO A 672 24.74 43.88 -24.93
C PRO A 672 25.63 44.27 -23.74
N VAL A 673 26.15 43.26 -23.06
CA VAL A 673 27.21 43.43 -22.05
C VAL A 673 28.55 43.41 -22.78
N GLU A 674 29.12 44.61 -22.98
CA GLU A 674 30.40 44.78 -23.67
C GLU A 674 31.58 44.34 -22.82
N ALA A 675 32.70 44.01 -23.46
CA ALA A 675 33.97 43.71 -22.78
C ALA A 675 34.37 44.86 -21.83
N GLY A 676 34.82 44.52 -20.63
CA GLY A 676 35.17 45.51 -19.59
C GLY A 676 33.99 46.07 -18.80
N THR A 677 32.75 45.61 -19.05
CA THR A 677 31.59 45.96 -18.22
C THR A 677 31.62 45.19 -16.89
N PHE A 678 31.51 45.92 -15.79
CA PHE A 678 31.31 45.37 -14.46
C PHE A 678 29.83 45.25 -14.12
N VAL A 679 29.48 44.40 -13.16
CA VAL A 679 28.10 44.15 -12.74
C VAL A 679 27.92 44.49 -11.28
N LYS A 680 26.80 45.11 -10.92
CA LYS A 680 26.36 45.27 -9.53
C LYS A 680 24.88 44.93 -9.39
N GLY A 681 24.48 44.41 -8.24
CA GLY A 681 23.08 44.30 -7.88
C GLY A 681 22.49 45.65 -7.48
N SER A 682 21.21 45.88 -7.73
CA SER A 682 20.53 47.15 -7.46
C SER A 682 20.44 47.48 -5.96
N GLY A 683 20.46 46.46 -5.09
CA GLY A 683 20.39 46.60 -3.64
C GLY A 683 21.75 46.59 -2.93
N ALA A 684 22.86 46.43 -3.65
CA ALA A 684 24.20 46.26 -3.07
C ALA A 684 25.22 47.24 -3.67
N GLY A 685 26.19 47.66 -2.85
CA GLY A 685 27.30 48.52 -3.29
C GLY A 685 28.47 47.77 -3.93
N THR A 686 28.53 46.44 -3.78
CA THR A 686 29.65 45.64 -4.27
C THR A 686 29.61 45.50 -5.79
N VAL A 687 30.75 45.79 -6.42
CA VAL A 687 30.95 45.68 -7.87
C VAL A 687 31.70 44.39 -8.19
N PHE A 688 31.27 43.70 -9.24
CA PHE A 688 31.80 42.40 -9.66
C PHE A 688 32.29 42.47 -11.10
N ALA A 689 33.36 41.74 -11.41
CA ALA A 689 33.70 41.37 -12.77
C ALA A 689 32.97 40.06 -13.12
N LEU A 690 32.28 40.00 -14.25
CA LEU A 690 31.69 38.75 -14.75
C LEU A 690 32.75 37.99 -15.55
N ARG A 691 33.13 36.80 -15.10
CA ARG A 691 34.15 35.95 -15.74
C ARG A 691 33.76 34.49 -15.64
N ALA A 692 33.84 33.76 -16.75
CA ALA A 692 33.50 32.34 -16.85
C ALA A 692 32.13 32.01 -16.22
N GLY A 693 31.13 32.88 -16.39
CA GLY A 693 29.79 32.75 -15.80
C GLY A 693 29.70 33.07 -14.32
N GLN A 694 30.76 33.55 -13.67
CA GLN A 694 30.83 33.83 -12.24
C GLN A 694 31.01 35.33 -11.95
N LEU A 695 30.37 35.82 -10.88
CA LEU A 695 30.63 37.14 -10.32
C LEU A 695 31.86 37.08 -9.40
N ARG A 696 32.93 37.75 -9.82
CA ARG A 696 34.19 37.89 -9.08
C ARG A 696 34.26 39.27 -8.43
N MET A 697 34.32 39.30 -7.09
CA MET A 697 34.27 40.57 -6.35
C MET A 697 35.48 41.46 -6.66
N VAL A 698 35.24 42.75 -6.89
CA VAL A 698 36.29 43.77 -6.97
C VAL A 698 36.38 44.45 -5.61
N SER A 699 37.52 44.34 -4.95
CA SER A 699 37.66 44.67 -3.52
C SER A 699 37.74 46.16 -3.20
N SER A 700 37.97 47.02 -4.18
CA SER A 700 38.09 48.47 -3.98
C SER A 700 37.84 49.27 -5.26
N TRP A 701 37.51 50.56 -5.11
CA TRP A 701 37.38 51.48 -6.23
C TRP A 701 38.67 51.65 -7.04
N ALA A 702 39.82 51.74 -6.36
CA ALA A 702 41.12 51.79 -7.03
C ALA A 702 41.38 50.52 -7.88
N GLY A 703 40.99 49.35 -7.34
CA GLY A 703 41.04 48.09 -8.09
C GLY A 703 40.14 48.08 -9.31
N LEU A 704 38.94 48.66 -9.20
CA LEU A 704 37.99 48.80 -10.30
C LEU A 704 38.56 49.68 -11.42
N VAL A 705 39.15 50.83 -11.08
CA VAL A 705 39.81 51.72 -12.04
C VAL A 705 41.00 51.02 -12.72
N ALA A 706 41.80 50.26 -11.98
CA ALA A 706 42.92 49.50 -12.54
C ALA A 706 42.45 48.41 -13.53
N LEU A 707 41.36 47.70 -13.20
CA LEU A 707 40.73 46.72 -14.09
C LEU A 707 40.07 47.37 -15.32
N ASN A 708 39.71 48.66 -15.23
CA ASN A 708 39.23 49.50 -16.33
C ASN A 708 40.37 50.15 -17.14
N GLY A 709 41.62 49.66 -17.02
CA GLY A 709 42.77 50.19 -17.75
C GLY A 709 43.24 51.58 -17.30
N GLY A 710 42.84 52.02 -16.09
CA GLY A 710 43.21 53.32 -15.52
C GLY A 710 42.21 54.46 -15.80
N GLY A 711 41.12 54.20 -16.54
CA GLY A 711 40.07 55.19 -16.79
C GLY A 711 39.21 55.45 -15.55
N ALA A 712 38.92 56.72 -15.25
CA ALA A 712 38.18 57.14 -14.05
C ALA A 712 36.70 56.71 -14.03
N ASP A 713 36.12 56.40 -15.20
CA ASP A 713 34.69 56.08 -15.36
C ASP A 713 34.50 54.62 -15.80
N PRO A 714 34.50 53.65 -14.87
CA PRO A 714 34.23 52.25 -15.18
C PRO A 714 32.78 52.05 -15.62
N ARG A 715 32.56 51.24 -16.67
CA ARG A 715 31.21 50.85 -17.12
C ARG A 715 30.63 49.85 -16.14
N ILE A 716 29.59 50.23 -15.38
CA ILE A 716 28.93 49.36 -14.41
C ILE A 716 27.47 49.15 -14.82
N LEU A 717 27.11 47.91 -15.14
CA LEU A 717 25.73 47.47 -15.33
C LEU A 717 25.10 47.18 -13.96
N SER A 718 24.05 47.92 -13.63
CA SER A 718 23.18 47.60 -12.49
C SER A 718 22.10 46.62 -12.96
N ILE A 719 21.91 45.53 -12.22
CA ILE A 719 20.86 44.52 -12.46
C ILE A 719 20.01 44.33 -11.20
N ASP A 720 18.82 43.73 -11.33
CA ASP A 720 18.00 43.32 -10.18
C ASP A 720 18.81 42.46 -9.20
N GLN A 721 18.67 42.73 -7.91
CA GLN A 721 19.43 42.04 -6.86
C GLN A 721 19.23 40.52 -6.89
N ARG A 722 18.01 40.04 -7.19
CA ARG A 722 17.69 38.61 -7.27
C ARG A 722 18.47 37.93 -8.39
N VAL A 723 18.63 38.61 -9.52
CA VAL A 723 19.47 38.14 -10.65
C VAL A 723 20.93 38.07 -10.22
N ALA A 724 21.42 39.11 -9.51
CA ALA A 724 22.79 39.12 -9.01
C ALA A 724 23.07 37.99 -7.99
N ASP A 725 22.06 37.60 -7.22
CA ASP A 725 22.19 36.58 -6.16
C ASP A 725 22.21 35.15 -6.71
N VAL A 726 21.50 34.87 -7.82
CA VAL A 726 21.53 33.55 -8.48
C VAL A 726 22.72 33.34 -9.41
N LEU A 727 23.49 34.40 -9.71
CA LEU A 727 24.73 34.25 -10.46
C LEU A 727 25.80 33.60 -9.57
N PRO A 728 26.48 32.54 -10.05
CA PRO A 728 27.53 31.87 -9.29
C PRO A 728 28.60 32.85 -8.79
N ARG A 729 29.02 32.72 -7.54
CA ARG A 729 30.13 33.49 -6.98
C ARG A 729 31.46 32.80 -7.30
N GLY A 730 32.42 33.56 -7.79
CA GLY A 730 33.78 33.09 -8.02
C GLY A 730 34.76 33.70 -7.03
N ALA A 731 36.01 33.26 -7.11
CA ALA A 731 37.14 33.91 -6.44
C ALA A 731 37.17 35.42 -6.71
N GLN A 732 37.71 36.18 -5.77
CA GLN A 732 37.92 37.62 -5.92
C GLN A 732 38.64 37.94 -7.24
N GLN A 733 38.25 39.03 -7.89
CA GLN A 733 39.01 39.58 -9.02
C GLN A 733 40.20 40.35 -8.43
N LEU A 734 41.39 39.76 -8.53
CA LEU A 734 42.62 40.38 -8.08
C LEU A 734 42.97 41.59 -8.96
N VAL A 735 43.58 42.60 -8.33
CA VAL A 735 43.91 43.88 -8.96
C VAL A 735 45.25 43.75 -9.70
N PRO A 736 45.30 43.95 -11.03
CA PRO A 736 46.53 43.89 -11.80
C PRO A 736 47.59 44.86 -11.29
N GLY A 737 48.86 44.44 -11.28
CA GLY A 737 49.99 45.25 -10.81
C GLY A 737 50.15 45.30 -9.28
N GLY A 738 49.28 44.67 -8.50
CA GLY A 738 49.44 44.49 -7.05
C GLY A 738 50.18 43.20 -6.67
N LEU A 739 50.67 43.14 -5.44
CA LEU A 739 51.22 41.90 -4.86
C LEU A 739 50.19 41.20 -3.98
N VAL A 740 50.10 39.88 -4.09
CA VAL A 740 49.19 39.05 -3.29
C VAL A 740 49.91 37.90 -2.61
N VAL A 741 49.41 37.48 -1.46
CA VAL A 741 49.87 36.30 -0.72
C VAL A 741 48.67 35.60 -0.08
N ALA A 742 48.68 34.27 -0.07
CA ALA A 742 47.64 33.45 0.53
C ALA A 742 48.13 32.76 1.82
N PRO A 743 47.26 32.40 2.77
CA PRO A 743 47.68 31.87 4.07
C PRO A 743 48.48 30.56 4.00
N ARG A 744 48.18 29.65 3.06
CA ARG A 744 48.85 28.34 2.95
C ARG A 744 50.14 28.39 2.15
N SER A 745 50.46 29.52 1.52
CA SER A 745 51.68 29.69 0.73
C SER A 745 52.46 30.91 1.21
N SER A 746 53.73 30.73 1.56
CA SER A 746 54.63 31.86 1.82
C SER A 746 55.06 32.60 0.55
N MET A 747 54.65 32.11 -0.63
CA MET A 747 55.00 32.71 -1.91
C MET A 747 54.15 33.95 -2.19
N VAL A 748 54.83 35.06 -2.48
CA VAL A 748 54.19 36.29 -2.95
C VAL A 748 54.12 36.26 -4.47
N TYR A 749 53.00 36.70 -5.02
CA TYR A 749 52.79 36.79 -6.46
C TYR A 749 52.47 38.22 -6.88
N LEU A 750 53.02 38.64 -8.03
CA LEU A 750 52.55 39.79 -8.77
C LEU A 750 51.32 39.39 -9.58
N VAL A 751 50.23 40.14 -9.44
CA VAL A 751 49.01 39.91 -10.22
C VAL A 751 49.22 40.39 -11.65
N ASN A 752 49.25 39.45 -12.60
CA ASN A 752 49.47 39.74 -14.01
C ASN A 752 48.16 39.66 -14.81
N GLY A 753 47.53 40.81 -15.03
CA GLY A 753 46.24 40.91 -15.72
C GLY A 753 45.12 40.28 -14.91
N VAL A 754 44.17 39.65 -15.59
CA VAL A 754 42.96 39.08 -14.96
C VAL A 754 43.00 37.57 -14.76
N ALA A 755 44.05 36.88 -15.22
CA ALA A 755 44.08 35.42 -15.31
C ALA A 755 45.40 34.75 -14.88
N GLU A 756 46.49 35.50 -14.66
CA GLU A 756 47.79 34.92 -14.34
C GLU A 756 48.43 35.57 -13.09
N LEU A 757 49.19 34.77 -12.34
CA LEU A 757 50.02 35.20 -11.23
C LEU A 757 51.48 34.89 -11.51
N VAL A 758 52.37 35.86 -11.26
CA VAL A 758 53.82 35.72 -11.48
C VAL A 758 54.52 35.65 -10.13
N PRO A 759 55.29 34.59 -9.83
CA PRO A 759 55.98 34.47 -8.55
C PRO A 759 56.98 35.61 -8.31
N VAL A 760 57.08 36.08 -7.07
CA VAL A 760 58.08 37.08 -6.67
C VAL A 760 59.27 36.36 -6.04
N GLY A 761 60.40 36.35 -6.74
CA GLY A 761 61.64 35.74 -6.24
C GLY A 761 62.41 36.63 -5.24
N SER A 762 62.21 37.95 -5.30
CA SER A 762 62.82 38.92 -4.38
C SER A 762 62.03 40.22 -4.36
N PHE A 763 61.78 40.76 -3.16
CA PHE A 763 61.13 42.07 -3.02
C PHE A 763 61.97 43.22 -3.59
N ALA A 764 63.29 43.05 -3.68
CA ALA A 764 64.14 44.04 -4.33
C ALA A 764 63.75 44.23 -5.81
N VAL A 765 63.31 43.18 -6.50
CA VAL A 765 62.78 43.30 -7.87
C VAL A 765 61.51 44.12 -7.90
N THR A 766 60.56 43.83 -7.01
CA THR A 766 59.26 44.52 -7.01
C THR A 766 59.40 45.98 -6.56
N ASP A 767 60.34 46.29 -5.68
CA ASP A 767 60.71 47.65 -5.30
C ASP A 767 61.24 48.45 -6.50
N GLU A 768 62.10 47.85 -7.36
CA GLU A 768 62.56 48.50 -8.60
C GLU A 768 61.41 48.75 -9.59
N LEU A 769 60.43 47.84 -9.65
CA LEU A 769 59.24 47.98 -10.50
C LEU A 769 58.21 48.97 -9.92
N GLY A 770 58.39 49.43 -8.68
CA GLY A 770 57.48 50.37 -8.02
C GLY A 770 56.25 49.70 -7.40
N VAL A 771 56.34 48.41 -7.07
CA VAL A 771 55.26 47.63 -6.48
C VAL A 771 55.69 47.11 -5.10
N SER A 772 55.21 47.75 -4.04
CA SER A 772 55.61 47.39 -2.66
C SER A 772 54.47 46.92 -1.78
N ARG A 773 53.20 47.13 -2.18
CA ARG A 773 52.04 46.79 -1.36
C ARG A 773 51.58 45.36 -1.58
N VAL A 774 51.75 44.53 -0.55
CA VAL A 774 51.22 43.15 -0.49
C VAL A 774 49.83 43.14 0.14
N SER A 775 48.88 42.48 -0.52
CA SER A 775 47.53 42.24 -0.03
C SER A 775 47.35 40.77 0.33
N ARG A 776 46.77 40.48 1.49
CA ARG A 776 46.40 39.11 1.86
C ARG A 776 45.07 38.75 1.19
N VAL A 777 45.03 37.60 0.53
CA VAL A 777 43.85 37.07 -0.18
C VAL A 777 43.60 35.63 0.27
N SER A 778 42.48 35.04 -0.12
CA SER A 778 42.23 33.63 0.19
C SER A 778 43.08 32.70 -0.69
N ASP A 779 43.32 31.46 -0.22
CA ASP A 779 43.99 30.45 -1.06
C ASP A 779 43.22 30.19 -2.35
N SER A 780 41.89 30.16 -2.29
CA SER A 780 41.00 30.03 -3.45
C SER A 780 41.14 31.18 -4.46
N ASP A 781 41.50 32.38 -4.02
CA ASP A 781 41.72 33.50 -4.93
C ASP A 781 42.99 33.32 -5.77
N VAL A 782 44.03 32.71 -5.19
CA VAL A 782 45.29 32.40 -5.88
C VAL A 782 45.13 31.18 -6.79
N GLU A 783 44.44 30.14 -6.33
CA GLU A 783 44.18 28.91 -7.10
C GLU A 783 43.34 29.17 -8.36
N ALA A 784 42.53 30.24 -8.38
CA ALA A 784 41.72 30.63 -9.53
C ALA A 784 42.52 31.32 -10.66
N TYR A 785 43.84 31.43 -10.55
CA TYR A 785 44.73 32.04 -11.54
C TYR A 785 45.78 31.04 -12.02
N ALA A 786 46.19 31.17 -13.28
CA ALA A 786 47.32 30.41 -13.80
C ALA A 786 48.62 30.89 -13.15
N LEU A 787 49.40 29.96 -12.58
CA LEU A 787 50.69 30.28 -11.98
C LEU A 787 51.80 30.20 -13.03
N ARG A 788 52.56 31.28 -13.18
CA ARG A 788 53.78 31.27 -13.99
C ARG A 788 54.90 30.55 -13.25
N SER A 789 55.72 29.79 -13.97
CA SER A 789 56.84 29.04 -13.38
C SER A 789 58.05 29.94 -13.05
N ALA A 790 58.36 30.92 -13.90
CA ALA A 790 59.48 31.84 -13.71
C ALA A 790 59.08 33.08 -12.89
N PRO A 791 59.94 33.54 -11.96
CA PRO A 791 59.66 34.73 -11.17
C PRO A 791 59.70 36.01 -12.00
N VAL A 792 59.05 37.06 -11.50
CA VAL A 792 59.14 38.41 -12.08
C VAL A 792 60.59 38.90 -12.04
N SER A 793 61.02 39.54 -13.11
CA SER A 793 62.34 40.14 -13.28
C SER A 793 62.26 41.66 -13.30
N THR A 794 63.40 42.34 -13.14
CA THR A 794 63.47 43.81 -13.18
C THR A 794 63.30 44.38 -14.59
N VAL A 795 63.43 43.56 -15.63
CA VAL A 795 63.09 43.94 -17.01
C VAL A 795 61.72 43.38 -17.37
N VAL A 796 60.78 44.27 -17.63
CA VAL A 796 59.41 43.89 -17.99
C VAL A 796 59.13 44.29 -19.43
N GLU A 797 58.37 43.46 -20.13
CA GLU A 797 57.93 43.75 -21.49
C GLU A 797 56.43 44.03 -21.49
N CYS A 798 56.06 45.20 -22.02
CA CYS A 798 54.71 45.71 -22.08
C CYS A 798 54.34 45.99 -23.53
N ALA A 799 53.45 45.18 -24.11
CA ALA A 799 53.03 45.27 -25.50
C ALA A 799 54.23 45.40 -26.48
N GLY A 800 55.25 44.54 -26.31
CA GLY A 800 56.47 44.52 -27.12
C GLY A 800 57.50 45.61 -26.79
N THR A 801 57.21 46.52 -25.86
CA THR A 801 58.17 47.52 -25.38
C THR A 801 58.81 47.07 -24.08
N ARG A 802 60.14 47.02 -24.04
CA ARG A 802 60.89 46.67 -22.82
C ARG A 802 61.11 47.88 -21.93
N TYR A 803 61.02 47.65 -20.64
CA TYR A 803 61.28 48.61 -19.58
C TYR A 803 62.21 48.01 -18.55
N LEU A 804 63.15 48.80 -18.03
CA LEU A 804 63.94 48.46 -16.85
C LEU A 804 63.36 49.20 -15.64
N GLY A 805 62.99 48.46 -14.60
CA GLY A 805 62.62 49.03 -13.30
C GLY A 805 63.85 49.59 -12.61
N LEU A 806 63.82 50.87 -12.25
CA LEU A 806 64.86 51.57 -11.52
C LEU A 806 64.23 52.54 -10.52
N GLY A 807 64.53 52.39 -9.23
CA GLY A 807 64.09 53.31 -8.18
C GLY A 807 62.57 53.44 -8.09
N GLY A 808 61.83 52.37 -8.38
CA GLY A 808 60.37 52.34 -8.35
C GLY A 808 59.67 52.92 -9.57
N LYS A 809 60.38 53.08 -10.69
CA LYS A 809 59.80 53.53 -11.98
C LYS A 809 60.33 52.71 -13.14
N LEU A 810 59.48 52.50 -14.14
CA LEU A 810 59.82 51.84 -15.39
C LEU A 810 60.40 52.84 -16.40
N TYR A 811 61.66 52.62 -16.79
CA TYR A 811 62.33 53.38 -17.86
C TYR A 811 62.36 52.57 -19.14
N ARG A 812 61.87 53.15 -20.22
CA ARG A 812 61.82 52.49 -21.53
C ARG A 812 63.23 52.23 -22.06
N PHE A 813 63.48 51.04 -22.61
CA PHE A 813 64.70 50.78 -23.37
C PHE A 813 64.68 51.61 -24.66
N GLY A 814 65.48 52.68 -24.69
CA GLY A 814 65.75 53.45 -25.91
C GLY A 814 66.75 52.73 -26.82
N ALA A 815 66.73 53.03 -28.12
CA ALA A 815 67.56 52.36 -29.14
C ALA A 815 69.08 52.50 -28.90
N THR A 816 69.51 53.59 -28.26
CA THR A 816 70.92 53.88 -28.00
C THR A 816 71.38 53.34 -26.66
N ALA A 817 70.77 53.79 -25.55
CA ALA A 817 71.22 53.40 -24.21
C ALA A 817 70.97 51.91 -23.92
N GLY A 818 69.86 51.34 -24.40
CA GLY A 818 69.46 49.97 -24.11
C GLY A 818 70.47 48.91 -24.57
N THR A 819 71.21 49.16 -25.65
CA THR A 819 72.22 48.23 -26.19
C THR A 819 73.47 48.09 -25.30
N HIS A 820 73.70 49.05 -24.41
CA HIS A 820 74.85 49.03 -23.50
C HIS A 820 74.54 48.34 -22.17
N TYR A 821 73.29 48.01 -21.88
CA TYR A 821 72.91 47.24 -20.70
C TYR A 821 73.15 45.74 -20.92
N PRO A 822 73.49 44.97 -19.87
CA PRO A 822 73.64 43.53 -20.00
C PRO A 822 72.31 42.86 -20.36
N ALA A 823 72.38 41.66 -20.94
CA ALA A 823 71.20 40.84 -21.16
C ALA A 823 70.63 40.40 -19.81
N LEU A 824 69.50 40.99 -19.42
CA LEU A 824 68.77 40.64 -18.20
C LEU A 824 67.55 39.77 -18.54
N PRO A 825 67.13 38.87 -17.63
CA PRO A 825 65.88 38.12 -17.78
C PRO A 825 64.71 39.07 -17.99
N VAL A 826 63.79 38.71 -18.90
CA VAL A 826 62.63 39.54 -19.26
C VAL A 826 61.36 38.83 -18.85
N THR A 827 60.45 39.57 -18.20
CA THR A 827 59.10 39.10 -17.87
C THR A 827 58.08 39.85 -18.73
N SER A 828 57.39 39.15 -19.63
CA SER A 828 56.25 39.73 -20.35
C SER A 828 55.07 39.92 -19.41
N LEU A 829 54.49 41.12 -19.40
CA LEU A 829 53.36 41.48 -18.57
C LEU A 829 52.13 41.79 -19.41
N ASP A 830 50.96 41.53 -18.82
CA ASP A 830 49.66 41.89 -19.38
C ASP A 830 49.50 43.41 -19.47
N ALA A 831 48.67 43.87 -20.41
CA ALA A 831 48.43 45.28 -20.66
C ALA A 831 47.92 46.02 -19.42
N LEU A 832 47.04 45.40 -18.61
CA LEU A 832 46.51 46.02 -17.40
C LEU A 832 47.58 46.14 -16.31
N THR A 833 48.41 45.10 -16.12
CA THR A 833 49.56 45.16 -15.22
C THR A 833 50.50 46.28 -15.64
N CYS A 834 50.84 46.33 -16.93
CA CYS A 834 51.69 47.36 -17.49
C CYS A 834 51.12 48.76 -17.31
N ALA A 835 49.81 48.95 -17.47
CA ALA A 835 49.15 50.23 -17.23
C ALA A 835 49.25 50.66 -15.76
N ALA A 836 49.13 49.71 -14.83
CA ALA A 836 49.20 49.96 -13.38
C ALA A 836 50.61 50.29 -12.87
N LEU A 837 51.67 49.85 -13.57
CA LEU A 837 53.05 50.11 -13.15
C LEU A 837 53.50 51.55 -13.44
N PRO A 838 54.21 52.21 -12.48
CA PRO A 838 54.64 53.59 -12.61
C PRO A 838 55.70 53.74 -13.70
N LYS A 839 55.41 54.53 -14.74
CA LYS A 839 56.36 54.81 -15.83
C LYS A 839 57.10 56.12 -15.58
N ALA A 840 58.40 56.12 -15.84
CA ALA A 840 59.16 57.36 -15.90
C ALA A 840 58.80 58.15 -17.17
N PRO A 841 58.83 59.49 -17.13
CA PRO A 841 58.57 60.33 -18.30
C PRO A 841 59.70 60.27 -19.36
N GLY A 842 60.87 59.69 -19.02
CA GLY A 842 62.03 59.61 -19.90
C GLY A 842 62.48 58.16 -20.19
N GLU A 843 63.37 58.01 -21.17
CA GLU A 843 63.98 56.72 -21.52
C GLU A 843 65.15 56.37 -20.59
N LEU A 844 65.56 55.11 -20.64
CA LEU A 844 66.74 54.61 -19.95
C LEU A 844 67.98 55.39 -20.40
N THR A 845 68.82 55.80 -19.46
CA THR A 845 70.05 56.55 -19.74
C THR A 845 71.28 55.70 -19.44
N ARG A 846 72.46 56.19 -19.82
CA ARG A 846 73.72 55.54 -19.49
C ARG A 846 74.33 56.04 -18.18
N PHE A 847 73.73 57.03 -17.53
CA PHE A 847 74.22 57.59 -16.26
C PHE A 847 73.32 57.16 -15.11
N LEU A 848 73.86 56.34 -14.21
CA LEU A 848 73.16 55.87 -13.02
C LEU A 848 73.85 56.42 -11.77
N ARG A 849 73.12 57.05 -10.86
CA ARG A 849 73.66 57.57 -9.61
C ARG A 849 73.24 56.69 -8.43
N ALA A 850 74.24 56.17 -7.73
CA ALA A 850 74.09 55.40 -6.52
C ALA A 850 73.67 56.28 -5.33
N GLY A 851 73.12 55.66 -4.29
CA GLY A 851 72.70 56.35 -3.06
C GLY A 851 73.84 57.01 -2.27
N ASP A 852 75.09 56.56 -2.46
CA ASP A 852 76.29 57.19 -1.90
C ASP A 852 76.76 58.43 -2.70
N GLY A 853 76.06 58.76 -3.79
CA GLY A 853 76.36 59.88 -4.67
C GLY A 853 77.26 59.54 -5.85
N THR A 854 77.84 58.33 -5.92
CA THR A 854 78.68 57.88 -7.04
C THR A 854 77.88 57.80 -8.32
N ILE A 855 78.40 58.36 -9.42
CA ILE A 855 77.79 58.25 -10.75
C ILE A 855 78.53 57.19 -11.55
N HIS A 856 77.78 56.21 -12.06
CA HIS A 856 78.26 55.17 -12.94
C HIS A 856 77.82 55.43 -14.37
N TYR A 857 78.71 55.16 -15.32
CA TYR A 857 78.40 55.11 -16.73
C TYR A 857 78.23 53.66 -17.20
N ILE A 858 77.17 53.38 -17.95
CA ILE A 858 76.86 52.05 -18.47
C ILE A 858 77.43 51.90 -19.88
N ASP A 859 78.32 50.93 -20.06
CA ASP A 859 79.00 50.67 -21.32
C ASP A 859 79.29 49.17 -21.50
N ASN A 860 78.84 48.61 -22.63
CA ASN A 860 79.11 47.23 -23.03
C ASN A 860 78.78 46.18 -21.96
N GLY A 861 77.64 46.36 -21.28
CA GLY A 861 77.18 45.48 -20.22
C GLY A 861 77.80 45.75 -18.85
N LEU A 862 78.68 46.74 -18.72
CA LEU A 862 79.39 47.05 -17.48
C LEU A 862 78.97 48.41 -16.89
N LYS A 863 78.92 48.50 -15.56
CA LYS A 863 78.85 49.79 -14.83
C LYS A 863 80.26 50.23 -14.50
N ARG A 864 80.61 51.47 -14.86
CA ARG A 864 81.95 52.05 -14.66
C ARG A 864 81.82 53.31 -13.83
N ALA A 865 82.41 53.36 -12.64
CA ALA A 865 82.37 54.55 -11.80
C ALA A 865 83.09 55.72 -12.49
N ILE A 866 82.46 56.90 -12.51
CA ILE A 866 83.03 58.12 -13.07
C ILE A 866 83.90 58.78 -11.99
N PRO A 867 85.19 59.09 -12.26
CA PRO A 867 86.14 59.48 -11.23
C PRO A 867 85.91 60.89 -10.65
N SER A 868 85.22 61.78 -11.35
CA SER A 868 84.93 63.13 -10.87
C SER A 868 83.68 63.72 -11.52
N TYR A 869 83.08 64.74 -10.87
CA TYR A 869 81.93 65.46 -11.42
C TYR A 869 82.27 66.18 -12.74
N GLY A 870 83.49 66.71 -12.87
CA GLY A 870 83.97 67.31 -14.12
C GLY A 870 84.00 66.32 -15.29
N GLN A 871 84.43 65.08 -15.03
CA GLN A 871 84.39 64.01 -16.04
C GLN A 871 82.95 63.63 -16.41
N TYR A 872 82.04 63.59 -15.44
CA TYR A 872 80.62 63.35 -15.69
C TYR A 872 80.01 64.42 -16.61
N GLN A 873 80.29 65.70 -16.36
CA GLN A 873 79.84 66.79 -17.25
C GLN A 873 80.48 66.72 -18.64
N ALA A 874 81.79 66.39 -18.72
CA ALA A 874 82.51 66.24 -19.99
C ALA A 874 81.95 65.11 -20.87
N MET A 875 81.36 64.08 -20.25
CA MET A 875 80.67 62.99 -20.94
C MET A 875 79.22 63.34 -21.33
N GLY A 876 78.77 64.58 -21.10
CA GLY A 876 77.41 65.03 -21.36
C GLY A 876 76.40 64.66 -20.26
N GLY A 877 76.89 64.33 -19.06
CA GLY A 877 76.06 64.04 -17.90
C GLY A 877 75.36 65.28 -17.34
N THR A 878 74.07 65.17 -17.09
CA THR A 878 73.19 66.20 -16.52
C THR A 878 72.22 65.58 -15.53
N VAL A 879 71.67 66.39 -14.62
CA VAL A 879 70.64 65.90 -13.68
C VAL A 879 69.44 65.31 -14.43
N ALA A 880 69.10 65.84 -15.61
CA ALA A 880 67.99 65.38 -16.43
C ALA A 880 68.22 64.00 -17.08
N ASN A 881 69.46 63.61 -17.37
CA ASN A 881 69.80 62.32 -17.99
C ASN A 881 70.49 61.34 -17.01
N THR A 882 70.38 61.60 -15.71
CA THR A 882 70.94 60.74 -14.66
C THR A 882 69.84 60.17 -13.79
N ILE A 883 69.75 58.84 -13.77
CA ILE A 883 68.72 58.12 -13.02
C ILE A 883 69.27 57.77 -11.64
N GLN A 884 68.56 58.13 -10.58
CA GLN A 884 68.86 57.63 -9.23
C GLN A 884 68.47 56.15 -9.16
N VAL A 885 69.38 55.32 -8.65
CA VAL A 885 69.18 53.86 -8.60
C VAL A 885 69.52 53.31 -7.22
N SER A 886 68.88 52.20 -6.86
CA SER A 886 69.21 51.47 -5.63
C SER A 886 70.53 50.70 -5.78
N GLY A 887 71.06 50.23 -4.64
CA GLY A 887 72.19 49.29 -4.64
C GLY A 887 71.87 47.97 -5.33
N TYR A 888 70.61 47.52 -5.29
CA TYR A 888 70.17 46.31 -5.98
C TYR A 888 70.14 46.50 -7.50
N ALA A 889 69.53 47.58 -7.99
CA ALA A 889 69.54 47.90 -9.42
C ALA A 889 70.97 47.99 -9.98
N LEU A 890 71.91 48.58 -9.23
CA LEU A 890 73.32 48.61 -9.62
C LEU A 890 73.94 47.22 -9.61
N SER A 891 73.62 46.34 -8.66
CA SER A 891 74.22 45.01 -8.56
C SER A 891 73.89 44.10 -9.76
N LEU A 892 72.77 44.36 -10.44
CA LEU A 892 72.38 43.67 -11.68
C LEU A 892 73.35 43.93 -12.85
N ILE A 893 74.13 45.00 -12.78
CA ILE A 893 75.11 45.36 -13.81
C ILE A 893 76.51 45.02 -13.29
N PRO A 894 77.27 44.15 -13.99
CA PRO A 894 78.64 43.83 -13.62
C PRO A 894 79.54 45.07 -13.51
N THR A 895 80.39 45.10 -12.49
CA THR A 895 81.33 46.21 -12.27
C THR A 895 82.51 46.10 -13.24
N GLY A 896 82.71 47.11 -14.08
CA GLY A 896 83.91 47.28 -14.87
C GLY A 896 84.94 48.18 -14.17
N PRO A 897 86.14 48.35 -14.76
CA PRO A 897 87.11 49.35 -14.29
C PRO A 897 86.50 50.76 -14.32
N ARG A 898 87.10 51.69 -13.54
CA ARG A 898 86.65 53.09 -13.54
C ARG A 898 86.67 53.64 -14.95
N TRP A 899 85.79 54.60 -15.23
CA TRP A 899 85.70 55.19 -16.55
C TRP A 899 87.05 55.84 -16.94
N GLY A 900 87.62 55.41 -18.07
CA GLY A 900 88.93 55.86 -18.55
C GLY A 900 90.11 54.92 -18.21
N GLU A 901 89.91 53.90 -17.38
CA GLU A 901 90.94 52.88 -17.09
C GLU A 901 90.84 51.67 -18.05
N PRO A 902 91.97 51.14 -18.57
CA PRO A 902 91.96 50.02 -19.49
C PRO A 902 91.43 48.74 -18.82
N SER A 903 90.62 47.97 -19.58
CA SER A 903 90.04 46.71 -19.12
C SER A 903 91.08 45.59 -19.19
N THR A 904 91.75 45.26 -18.08
CA THR A 904 92.65 44.10 -17.99
C THR A 904 91.85 42.82 -17.73
N ALA A 905 91.13 42.31 -18.73
CA ALA A 905 90.60 40.94 -18.69
C ALA A 905 90.32 40.36 -20.09
N THR A 906 91.13 39.37 -20.47
CA THR A 906 90.95 38.45 -21.60
C THR A 906 89.89 37.40 -21.24
N ALA A 907 89.09 36.96 -22.23
CA ALA A 907 88.07 35.93 -22.07
C ALA A 907 88.65 34.50 -21.90
N ALA A 908 88.19 33.78 -20.88
CA ALA A 908 88.02 32.31 -20.79
C ALA A 908 87.35 31.99 -19.43
N ALA A 909 86.50 31.00 -19.20
CA ALA A 909 85.57 30.16 -19.95
C ALA A 909 84.79 29.38 -18.85
N THR A 910 83.49 29.13 -19.06
CA THR A 910 82.68 28.04 -18.45
C THR A 910 82.14 28.25 -17.01
N PRO A 911 80.91 27.78 -16.69
CA PRO A 911 80.05 28.38 -15.67
C PRO A 911 80.26 27.80 -14.26
N ALA A 912 80.06 28.63 -13.24
CA ALA A 912 79.80 28.13 -11.89
C ALA A 912 78.43 27.44 -11.86
N PRO A 913 78.28 26.29 -11.16
CA PRO A 913 77.00 25.60 -11.08
C PRO A 913 75.99 26.44 -10.28
N ALA A 914 74.71 26.20 -10.58
CA ALA A 914 73.56 26.83 -9.94
C ALA A 914 73.64 26.81 -8.40
N PRO A 915 73.05 27.79 -7.70
CA PRO A 915 72.76 27.62 -6.28
C PRO A 915 71.77 26.46 -6.15
N THR A 916 72.22 25.35 -5.58
CA THR A 916 71.38 24.27 -5.11
C THR A 916 70.38 24.80 -4.08
N SER A 917 69.14 24.36 -4.22
CA SER A 917 68.02 24.53 -3.29
C SER A 917 68.44 24.46 -1.80
N PRO A 918 67.80 25.20 -0.89
CA PRO A 918 67.83 24.81 0.52
C PRO A 918 67.13 23.46 0.63
N SER A 919 67.92 22.40 0.85
CA SER A 919 67.42 21.09 1.24
C SER A 919 66.66 21.22 2.55
N SER A 920 65.41 20.73 2.52
CA SER A 920 64.63 20.36 3.69
C SER A 920 65.48 19.63 4.74
N PRO A 921 65.28 19.88 6.04
CA PRO A 921 65.76 18.96 7.05
C PRO A 921 64.91 17.68 6.97
N ALA A 922 65.50 16.56 6.57
CA ALA A 922 64.93 15.25 6.86
C ALA A 922 65.13 14.93 8.35
N PRO A 923 64.17 14.29 9.02
CA PRO A 923 64.12 14.21 10.47
C PRO A 923 65.12 13.20 11.04
N SER A 924 65.67 13.54 12.21
CA SER A 924 66.46 12.66 13.05
C SER A 924 65.60 11.53 13.63
N THR A 925 65.98 10.29 13.35
CA THR A 925 65.61 9.13 14.16
C THR A 925 66.38 9.18 15.47
N ALA A 926 65.69 9.54 16.56
CA ALA A 926 66.09 9.22 17.92
C ALA A 926 64.95 8.46 18.59
N THR A 927 65.24 7.21 18.93
CA THR A 927 64.50 6.37 19.87
C THR A 927 64.35 7.07 21.21
N GLY A 928 63.10 7.21 21.67
CA GLY A 928 62.74 7.73 22.99
C GLY A 928 61.31 7.32 23.35
N THR A 929 61.21 6.62 24.47
CA THR A 929 60.08 5.94 25.12
C THR A 929 58.87 6.82 25.51
N ALA A 930 57.66 6.25 25.29
CA ALA A 930 56.45 6.19 26.16
C ALA A 930 55.69 7.45 26.68
N THR A 931 54.44 7.60 26.16
CA THR A 931 53.13 7.83 26.88
C THR A 931 52.79 9.24 27.47
N PRO A 932 51.50 9.69 27.60
CA PRO A 932 50.27 9.52 26.78
C PRO A 932 49.68 10.88 26.27
N ALA A 933 48.73 10.83 25.32
CA ALA A 933 47.85 11.96 24.99
C ALA A 933 46.37 11.50 24.88
N PRO A 934 45.39 12.40 25.09
CA PRO A 934 43.99 12.09 25.39
C PRO A 934 43.10 11.92 24.14
N ALA A 935 41.93 11.33 24.36
CA ALA A 935 40.90 10.98 23.38
C ALA A 935 40.09 12.18 22.82
N PRO A 936 39.53 12.05 21.61
CA PRO A 936 38.25 12.63 21.26
C PRO A 936 37.18 11.54 21.01
N THR A 937 36.02 11.76 21.63
CA THR A 937 34.81 10.96 21.60
C THR A 937 34.17 10.88 20.22
N SER A 938 33.83 9.67 19.76
CA SER A 938 32.85 9.41 18.71
C SER A 938 31.53 8.93 19.34
N PRO A 939 30.35 9.31 18.83
CA PRO A 939 29.07 8.78 19.31
C PRO A 939 28.76 7.41 18.67
N SER A 940 28.21 6.54 19.49
CA SER A 940 27.83 5.16 19.24
C SER A 940 26.55 5.00 18.39
N SER A 941 26.61 4.13 17.37
CA SER A 941 25.44 3.46 16.75
C SER A 941 25.38 2.00 17.19
N PRO A 942 24.19 1.43 17.44
CA PRO A 942 24.04 0.02 17.81
C PRO A 942 23.95 -0.91 16.58
N ALA A 943 24.50 -2.12 16.73
CA ALA A 943 24.44 -3.21 15.76
C ALA A 943 23.16 -4.06 15.92
N PRO A 944 22.62 -4.65 14.84
CA PRO A 944 21.57 -5.67 14.89
C PRO A 944 22.11 -7.11 14.83
N THR A 945 21.31 -8.03 15.36
CA THR A 945 21.51 -9.49 15.49
C THR A 945 21.18 -10.26 14.19
N ALA A 946 21.65 -11.50 14.10
CA ALA A 946 21.94 -12.32 12.90
C ALA A 946 20.81 -13.16 12.23
N GLU A 947 21.10 -13.53 10.96
CA GLU A 947 20.75 -14.74 10.14
C GLU A 947 19.30 -15.16 9.75
N PRO A 948 19.07 -15.97 8.66
CA PRO A 948 20.02 -16.69 7.77
C PRO A 948 19.79 -16.53 6.23
N ALA A 949 20.71 -17.09 5.44
CA ALA A 949 20.75 -17.11 3.97
C ALA A 949 19.84 -18.20 3.32
N PRO A 950 19.50 -18.06 2.02
CA PRO A 950 19.14 -19.22 1.21
C PRO A 950 19.97 -19.39 -0.08
N ASP A 951 19.99 -20.65 -0.49
CA ASP A 951 20.80 -21.34 -1.49
C ASP A 951 20.65 -20.89 -2.96
N THR A 952 21.74 -21.13 -3.69
CA THR A 952 21.85 -21.15 -5.15
C THR A 952 21.35 -22.48 -5.74
N THR A 953 20.41 -22.46 -6.68
CA THR A 953 20.29 -23.50 -7.72
C THR A 953 19.86 -22.91 -9.08
N SER A 954 20.47 -23.44 -10.13
CA SER A 954 20.47 -23.03 -11.55
C SER A 954 19.18 -23.36 -12.33
N PRO A 955 18.98 -22.82 -13.55
CA PRO A 955 17.73 -22.92 -14.33
C PRO A 955 17.74 -24.08 -15.35
N PRO A 956 16.59 -24.52 -15.89
CA PRO A 956 16.54 -25.34 -17.09
C PRO A 956 16.42 -24.49 -18.37
N SER A 957 17.01 -25.01 -19.45
CA SER A 957 17.09 -24.40 -20.79
C SER A 957 16.00 -24.88 -21.75
N ALA A 958 15.62 -23.96 -22.65
CA ALA A 958 15.36 -24.12 -24.10
C ALA A 958 14.00 -24.63 -24.67
N THR A 959 13.44 -23.73 -25.50
CA THR A 959 12.89 -23.87 -26.89
C THR A 959 11.48 -24.44 -27.18
N SER A 960 10.62 -23.56 -27.71
CA SER A 960 9.89 -23.59 -29.02
C SER A 960 8.77 -22.50 -28.96
N GLY A 961 8.42 -21.66 -29.92
CA GLY A 961 8.66 -21.59 -31.35
C GLY A 961 7.36 -21.81 -32.15
N VAL A 962 6.42 -20.85 -32.21
CA VAL A 962 5.27 -20.77 -33.18
C VAL A 962 4.82 -19.29 -33.22
N ALA A 963 5.11 -18.50 -34.25
CA ALA A 963 4.45 -18.36 -35.56
C ALA A 963 3.05 -17.71 -35.52
N THR A 964 3.00 -16.48 -36.03
CA THR A 964 1.83 -15.70 -36.45
C THR A 964 1.03 -16.40 -37.55
N PRO A 965 -0.26 -16.07 -37.68
CA PRO A 965 -0.86 -15.99 -39.00
C PRO A 965 -1.55 -14.63 -39.23
N ALA A 966 -1.31 -14.07 -40.40
CA ALA A 966 -2.28 -13.29 -41.18
C ALA A 966 -2.15 -13.81 -42.62
N PRO A 967 -3.21 -13.81 -43.44
CA PRO A 967 -4.55 -13.24 -43.24
C PRO A 967 -5.62 -14.25 -42.80
#